data_AF-B4GVW8-F1
#
_entry.id   AF-B4GVW8-F1
#
_cell.length_a   1.000
_cell.length_b   1.000
_cell.length_c   1.000
_cell.angle_alpha   90.00
_cell.angle_beta   90.00
_cell.angle_gamma   90.00
#
_symmetry.space_group_name_H-M   'P 1'
#
loop_
_entity.id
_entity.type
_entity.pdbx_description
1 polymer ?
#
loop_
_entity_poly.entity_id
_entity_poly.type
_entity_poly.pdbx_seq_one_letter_code
_entity_poly.pdbx_strand_id
1 'polypeptide(L)'
;MRQIFEYCWRYHLIHCSVQVQKSNGDVLIYSYYPFSERSCSDMSPRLINRYNGSALLEPEIFPRKLRNLFGCRLRCALWNVPPFVEVHESESTGASVSGGYEGRLLLALAERMNFSIAVRQLKAKSVRDEALELLRRHEADLTLGGIRQTVDRSLLATSTHNYHQSREVFGILDSSFELSSLDILFYPYRLQIWLAIVGVLALTDYEHLDEKESNLVRFVLDYSLRREEMVPVVLASKLSSEMSVRVQLQLLFVQSPEQAIAACSALEIKGMYLIVWLTSQPEASIQRSTMSLIFGHFLHRLYNLNVLLLLAHMERSTLRAYGFLPYTSGSCASTDPVEMRLQEWRLREMFPFRLGNLHGCPLSVIVWPIAPYMKLRWERRRVKDQIDGLDGVLLRIMATRMNFTIQLMPNEPVGLIGGSSYLNGTMTGAYRMLQDRRANLTLGCAACTPERQIYLTSTWPYTQMPYVIVLKVRSSYSNYEIMLFPFERYTWLLLGGLAIVHRCLRRWGRMPAPAVAGWLLLGFVVRVSYEGSVFNFLHNSPAKPMPHTFEQMVAAGFVFITDHATYRMTLKLPAFKGLVKVTPGQPVDVFDALLKEPPLTGAFTSTAFLATHLTHHKEHRHRFIILAEKILDNMLCMYFPRNSYFSGKINHLLFNMRSFGLFQHHSQRLAWANMPLTTDGKGPSRKVHQSSAVDVRAGFAESMGFIVAALNCLCGALAVGICVFALELLSRRPHWRRLALIMERF
;
A
#
# COMPACT_ATOMS: atom_id res chain seq x y z
N MET A 1 -4.84 27.04 -38.41
CA MET A 1 -5.16 26.76 -37.00
C MET A 1 -5.80 25.40 -36.80
N ARG A 2 -6.94 25.08 -37.43
CA ARG A 2 -7.60 23.78 -37.27
C ARG A 2 -6.67 22.58 -37.55
N GLN A 3 -5.93 22.60 -38.65
CA GLN A 3 -4.92 21.56 -38.98
C GLN A 3 -3.84 21.40 -37.90
N ILE A 4 -3.44 22.48 -37.22
CA ILE A 4 -2.47 22.44 -36.10
C ILE A 4 -3.10 21.70 -34.92
N PHE A 5 -4.36 21.99 -34.59
CA PHE A 5 -5.06 21.33 -33.50
C PHE A 5 -5.37 19.87 -33.80
N GLU A 6 -5.74 19.53 -35.04
CA GLU A 6 -5.88 18.15 -35.49
C GLU A 6 -4.56 17.37 -35.36
N TYR A 7 -3.43 17.98 -35.74
CA TYR A 7 -2.11 17.41 -35.52
C TYR A 7 -1.82 17.23 -34.02
N CYS A 8 -2.01 18.29 -33.21
CA CYS A 8 -1.82 18.23 -31.76
C CYS A 8 -2.63 17.07 -31.13
N TRP A 9 -3.90 16.94 -31.49
CA TRP A 9 -4.77 15.89 -30.98
C TRP A 9 -4.34 14.49 -31.41
N ARG A 10 -3.97 14.31 -32.68
CA ARG A 10 -3.46 13.04 -33.22
C ARG A 10 -2.25 12.50 -32.43
N TYR A 11 -1.40 13.40 -31.93
CA TYR A 11 -0.23 13.06 -31.11
C TYR A 11 -0.47 13.19 -29.59
N HIS A 12 -1.73 13.21 -29.15
CA HIS A 12 -2.12 13.31 -27.73
C HIS A 12 -1.59 14.58 -27.02
N LEU A 13 -1.31 15.64 -27.78
CA LEU A 13 -0.87 16.95 -27.30
C LEU A 13 -2.08 17.79 -26.87
N ILE A 14 -2.64 17.45 -25.71
CA ILE A 14 -3.86 18.10 -25.20
C ILE A 14 -3.66 19.58 -24.83
N HIS A 15 -2.46 19.96 -24.41
CA HIS A 15 -2.11 21.36 -24.10
C HIS A 15 -1.40 21.97 -25.30
N CYS A 16 -2.18 22.59 -26.19
CA CYS A 16 -1.71 23.19 -27.42
C CYS A 16 -2.52 24.47 -27.66
N SER A 17 -1.83 25.60 -27.81
CA SER A 17 -2.41 26.92 -27.98
C SER A 17 -1.67 27.65 -29.10
N VAL A 18 -2.42 28.31 -29.98
CA VAL A 18 -1.90 29.01 -31.16
C VAL A 18 -2.18 30.50 -31.00
N GLN A 19 -1.12 31.29 -31.05
CA GLN A 19 -1.19 32.74 -31.00
C GLN A 19 -1.24 33.31 -32.42
N VAL A 20 -2.12 34.29 -32.66
CA VAL A 20 -2.28 34.98 -33.94
C VAL A 20 -2.26 36.48 -33.69
N GLN A 21 -1.42 37.21 -34.41
CA GLN A 21 -1.41 38.67 -34.42
C GLN A 21 -2.17 39.17 -35.65
N LYS A 22 -3.15 40.04 -35.45
CA LYS A 22 -3.93 40.68 -36.52
C LYS A 22 -3.23 41.96 -37.00
N SER A 23 -3.62 42.43 -38.19
CA SER A 23 -3.10 43.67 -38.79
C SER A 23 -3.35 44.92 -37.95
N ASN A 24 -4.37 44.91 -37.08
CA ASN A 24 -4.67 45.99 -36.13
C ASN A 24 -3.82 45.92 -34.84
N GLY A 25 -2.85 45.00 -34.74
CA GLY A 25 -2.00 44.81 -33.56
C GLY A 25 -2.58 43.91 -32.47
N ASP A 26 -3.84 43.46 -32.60
CA ASP A 26 -4.45 42.54 -31.63
C ASP A 26 -3.74 41.18 -31.63
N VAL A 27 -3.35 40.70 -30.45
CA VAL A 27 -2.83 39.33 -30.27
C VAL A 27 -3.91 38.46 -29.63
N LEU A 28 -4.31 37.42 -30.35
CA LEU A 28 -5.36 36.47 -29.96
C LEU A 28 -4.76 35.09 -29.73
N ILE A 29 -5.17 34.40 -28.67
CA ILE A 29 -4.72 33.05 -28.36
C ILE A 29 -5.90 32.09 -28.50
N TYR A 30 -5.72 31.08 -29.33
CA TYR A 30 -6.69 30.03 -29.58
C TYR A 30 -6.21 28.71 -28.99
N SER A 31 -7.14 27.87 -28.54
CA SER A 31 -6.90 26.47 -28.21
C SER A 31 -8.11 25.64 -28.64
N TYR A 32 -7.98 24.32 -28.61
CA TYR A 32 -9.09 23.41 -28.91
C TYR A 32 -9.61 22.72 -27.65
N TYR A 33 -10.89 22.37 -27.62
CA TYR A 33 -11.51 21.61 -26.52
C TYR A 33 -12.00 20.27 -27.08
N PRO A 34 -11.24 19.18 -26.89
CA PRO A 34 -11.56 17.90 -27.53
C PRO A 34 -12.94 17.37 -27.08
N PHE A 35 -13.33 17.67 -25.84
CA PHE A 35 -14.60 17.24 -25.26
C PHE A 35 -15.52 18.43 -25.03
N SER A 36 -16.76 18.29 -25.49
CA SER A 36 -17.85 19.24 -25.30
C SER A 36 -19.17 18.49 -25.29
N GLU A 37 -20.25 19.14 -24.86
CA GLU A 37 -21.61 18.54 -24.87
C GLU A 37 -22.06 18.02 -26.24
N ARG A 38 -21.49 18.55 -27.33
CA ARG A 38 -21.90 18.22 -28.70
C ARG A 38 -20.91 17.34 -29.45
N SER A 39 -19.69 17.17 -28.95
CA SER A 39 -18.63 16.47 -29.69
C SER A 39 -17.52 15.96 -28.77
N CYS A 40 -17.04 14.76 -29.09
CA CYS A 40 -15.99 14.03 -28.37
C CYS A 40 -14.61 14.09 -29.04
N SER A 41 -14.46 14.90 -30.09
CA SER A 41 -13.17 15.18 -30.73
C SER A 41 -13.24 16.52 -31.49
N ASP A 42 -13.66 17.59 -30.81
CA ASP A 42 -13.76 18.92 -31.42
C ASP A 42 -12.39 19.64 -31.46
N MET A 43 -11.87 19.81 -32.68
CA MET A 43 -10.61 20.52 -32.96
C MET A 43 -10.83 21.94 -33.47
N SER A 44 -12.07 22.46 -33.36
CA SER A 44 -12.38 23.82 -33.75
C SER A 44 -11.56 24.83 -32.92
N PRO A 45 -10.93 25.83 -33.57
CA PRO A 45 -10.24 26.88 -32.84
C PRO A 45 -11.20 27.67 -31.95
N ARG A 46 -10.97 27.66 -30.64
CA ARG A 46 -11.70 28.50 -29.68
C ARG A 46 -10.78 29.57 -29.13
N LEU A 47 -11.23 30.81 -29.15
CA LEU A 47 -10.50 31.92 -28.54
C LEU A 47 -10.49 31.69 -27.02
N ILE A 48 -9.31 31.57 -26.44
CA ILE A 48 -9.13 31.39 -24.99
C ILE A 48 -8.58 32.64 -24.32
N ASN A 49 -7.94 33.54 -25.08
CA ASN A 49 -7.32 34.72 -24.51
C ASN A 49 -7.07 35.82 -25.55
N ARG A 50 -6.91 37.05 -25.08
CA ARG A 50 -6.53 38.23 -25.87
C ARG A 50 -5.50 39.05 -25.07
N TYR A 51 -4.52 39.61 -25.77
CA TYR A 51 -3.56 40.55 -25.20
C TYR A 51 -4.08 41.97 -25.40
N ASN A 52 -4.06 42.79 -24.34
CA ASN A 52 -4.53 44.18 -24.38
C ASN A 52 -3.39 45.21 -24.53
N GLY A 53 -2.16 44.78 -24.80
CA GLY A 53 -0.98 45.65 -24.92
C GLY A 53 -0.10 45.71 -23.66
N SER A 54 -0.60 45.30 -22.49
CA SER A 54 0.19 45.22 -21.25
C SER A 54 0.17 43.82 -20.64
N ALA A 55 -0.99 43.16 -20.60
CA ALA A 55 -1.17 41.82 -20.06
C ALA A 55 -2.14 40.98 -20.90
N LEU A 56 -2.13 39.67 -20.68
CA LEU A 56 -3.20 38.80 -21.16
C LEU A 56 -4.45 39.02 -20.30
N LEU A 57 -5.63 39.05 -20.93
CA LEU A 57 -6.90 39.21 -20.21
C LEU A 57 -7.18 38.03 -19.28
N GLU A 58 -6.85 36.81 -19.72
CA GLU A 58 -6.90 35.60 -18.90
C GLU A 58 -5.49 35.15 -18.49
N PRO A 59 -5.26 34.67 -17.25
CA PRO A 59 -3.94 34.20 -16.84
C PRO A 59 -3.60 32.80 -17.38
N GLU A 60 -4.60 31.95 -17.66
CA GLU A 60 -4.39 30.56 -18.11
C GLU A 60 -4.40 30.46 -19.65
N ILE A 61 -3.22 30.19 -20.26
CA ILE A 61 -3.12 29.90 -21.70
C ILE A 61 -3.27 28.42 -22.07
N PHE A 62 -3.37 27.53 -21.07
CA PHE A 62 -3.66 26.10 -21.24
C PHE A 62 -4.82 25.70 -20.34
N PRO A 63 -6.06 25.71 -20.84
CA PRO A 63 -7.20 25.33 -20.03
C PRO A 63 -7.15 23.84 -19.64
N ARG A 64 -7.74 23.50 -18.49
CA ARG A 64 -7.88 22.10 -18.03
C ARG A 64 -8.99 21.38 -18.78
N LYS A 65 -8.61 20.68 -19.85
CA LYS A 65 -9.53 20.01 -20.80
C LYS A 65 -10.04 18.62 -20.37
N LEU A 66 -9.54 18.06 -19.27
CA LEU A 66 -9.89 16.70 -18.78
C LEU A 66 -10.72 16.70 -17.48
N ARG A 67 -11.22 17.85 -17.02
CA ARG A 67 -12.06 17.89 -15.80
C ARG A 67 -13.43 17.23 -16.02
N ASN A 68 -13.96 17.32 -17.23
CA ASN A 68 -15.26 16.81 -17.62
C ASN A 68 -15.17 16.37 -19.09
N LEU A 69 -15.50 15.12 -19.38
CA LEU A 69 -15.49 14.53 -20.72
C LEU A 69 -16.89 14.51 -21.34
N PHE A 70 -17.90 15.11 -20.70
CA PHE A 70 -19.26 15.31 -21.23
C PHE A 70 -19.93 14.02 -21.71
N GLY A 71 -19.69 12.89 -21.02
CA GLY A 71 -20.25 11.59 -21.36
C GLY A 71 -19.57 10.88 -22.53
N CYS A 72 -18.48 11.45 -23.07
CA CYS A 72 -17.76 10.87 -24.20
C CYS A 72 -17.28 9.44 -23.92
N ARG A 73 -17.34 8.60 -24.96
CA ARG A 73 -17.10 7.17 -24.83
C ARG A 73 -15.61 6.86 -24.98
N LEU A 74 -14.96 6.40 -23.92
CA LEU A 74 -13.55 5.97 -23.93
C LEU A 74 -13.45 4.46 -24.18
N ARG A 75 -12.59 4.07 -25.11
CA ARG A 75 -12.32 2.68 -25.48
C ARG A 75 -11.35 2.07 -24.48
N CYS A 76 -11.84 1.18 -23.65
CA CYS A 76 -11.06 0.50 -22.63
C CYS A 76 -10.73 -0.92 -23.10
N ALA A 77 -9.46 -1.23 -23.31
CA ALA A 77 -9.01 -2.60 -23.58
C ALA A 77 -9.04 -3.39 -22.26
N LEU A 78 -10.14 -4.11 -22.03
CA LEU A 78 -10.41 -4.84 -20.78
C LEU A 78 -10.72 -6.31 -21.07
N TRP A 79 -10.46 -7.13 -20.08
CA TRP A 79 -10.81 -8.54 -20.08
C TRP A 79 -11.24 -8.97 -18.69
N ASN A 80 -11.93 -10.10 -18.61
CA ASN A 80 -12.33 -10.67 -17.34
C ASN A 80 -11.09 -11.25 -16.64
N VAL A 81 -10.67 -10.63 -15.55
CA VAL A 81 -9.54 -11.05 -14.72
C VAL A 81 -9.82 -10.78 -13.24
N PRO A 82 -10.70 -11.56 -12.60
CA PRO A 82 -10.92 -11.49 -11.17
C PRO A 82 -9.59 -11.73 -10.40
N PRO A 83 -9.33 -11.03 -9.29
CA PRO A 83 -10.19 -10.05 -8.63
C PRO A 83 -10.05 -8.60 -9.15
N PHE A 84 -9.24 -8.36 -10.20
CA PHE A 84 -8.92 -7.01 -10.67
C PHE A 84 -10.09 -6.38 -11.43
N VAL A 85 -10.61 -7.07 -12.44
CA VAL A 85 -11.67 -6.58 -13.31
C VAL A 85 -12.64 -7.71 -13.60
N GLU A 86 -13.92 -7.45 -13.39
CA GLU A 86 -14.99 -8.35 -13.83
C GLU A 86 -15.74 -7.67 -14.97
N VAL A 87 -15.82 -8.38 -16.10
CA VAL A 87 -16.53 -7.92 -17.30
C VAL A 87 -17.70 -8.87 -17.54
N HIS A 88 -18.90 -8.33 -17.61
CA HIS A 88 -20.13 -9.06 -17.90
C HIS A 88 -20.59 -8.75 -19.32
N GLU A 89 -20.94 -9.80 -20.07
CA GLU A 89 -21.49 -9.68 -21.42
C GLU A 89 -23.01 -9.81 -21.38
N SER A 90 -23.70 -8.84 -21.97
CA SER A 90 -25.13 -8.95 -22.26
C SER A 90 -25.33 -8.90 -23.77
N GLU A 91 -26.18 -9.79 -24.28
CA GLU A 91 -26.58 -9.84 -25.70
C GLU A 91 -27.21 -8.51 -26.18
N SER A 92 -27.77 -7.71 -25.26
CA SER A 92 -28.48 -6.46 -25.57
C SER A 92 -27.62 -5.18 -25.50
N THR A 93 -26.65 -5.11 -24.59
CA THR A 93 -25.87 -3.89 -24.31
C THR A 93 -24.36 -4.03 -24.57
N GLY A 94 -23.89 -5.22 -24.93
CA GLY A 94 -22.47 -5.54 -25.11
C GLY A 94 -21.73 -5.73 -23.78
N ALA A 95 -20.40 -5.80 -23.84
CA ALA A 95 -19.54 -6.00 -22.67
C ALA A 95 -19.53 -4.76 -21.76
N SER A 96 -19.71 -4.98 -20.45
CA SER A 96 -19.76 -3.95 -19.42
C SER A 96 -18.94 -4.34 -18.19
N VAL A 97 -18.44 -3.35 -17.45
CA VAL A 97 -17.68 -3.60 -16.22
C VAL A 97 -18.68 -3.82 -15.08
N SER A 98 -18.69 -5.02 -14.50
CA SER A 98 -19.61 -5.39 -13.41
C SER A 98 -18.95 -5.32 -12.03
N GLY A 99 -17.62 -5.47 -11.97
CA GLY A 99 -16.94 -5.63 -10.69
C GLY A 99 -15.42 -5.68 -10.79
N GLY A 100 -14.79 -6.29 -9.78
CA GLY A 100 -13.35 -6.21 -9.53
C GLY A 100 -12.93 -4.84 -8.97
N TYR A 101 -11.83 -4.81 -8.21
CA TYR A 101 -11.44 -3.57 -7.52
C TYR A 101 -10.87 -2.52 -8.47
N GLU A 102 -10.17 -2.91 -9.55
CA GLU A 102 -9.75 -1.99 -10.61
C GLU A 102 -10.94 -1.60 -11.50
N GLY A 103 -11.93 -2.49 -11.67
CA GLY A 103 -13.20 -2.17 -12.32
C GLY A 103 -14.00 -1.09 -11.57
N ARG A 104 -14.12 -1.21 -10.24
CA ARG A 104 -14.73 -0.16 -9.39
C ARG A 104 -13.95 1.15 -9.42
N LEU A 105 -12.62 1.09 -9.48
CA LEU A 105 -11.79 2.27 -9.68
C LEU A 105 -12.11 2.95 -11.02
N LEU A 106 -12.26 2.17 -12.10
CA LEU A 106 -12.62 2.70 -13.42
C LEU A 106 -14.01 3.36 -13.41
N LEU A 107 -14.99 2.76 -12.74
CA LEU A 107 -16.33 3.33 -12.59
C LEU A 107 -16.28 4.66 -11.81
N ALA A 108 -15.51 4.73 -10.72
CA ALA A 108 -15.32 5.96 -9.96
C ALA A 108 -14.62 7.06 -10.79
N LEU A 109 -13.67 6.69 -11.66
CA LEU A 109 -13.05 7.63 -12.60
C LEU A 109 -14.04 8.12 -13.65
N ALA A 110 -14.86 7.22 -14.19
CA ALA A 110 -15.92 7.52 -15.15
C ALA A 110 -16.95 8.51 -14.57
N GLU A 111 -17.35 8.32 -13.32
CA GLU A 111 -18.22 9.25 -12.59
C GLU A 111 -17.52 10.60 -12.34
N ARG A 112 -16.29 10.58 -11.82
CA ARG A 112 -15.56 11.79 -11.43
C ARG A 112 -15.19 12.69 -12.61
N MET A 113 -14.87 12.10 -13.76
CA MET A 113 -14.48 12.81 -14.97
C MET A 113 -15.60 12.87 -16.03
N ASN A 114 -16.77 12.28 -15.75
CA ASN A 114 -17.95 12.23 -16.59
C ASN A 114 -17.66 11.70 -18.01
N PHE A 115 -17.27 10.42 -18.12
CA PHE A 115 -17.12 9.71 -19.39
C PHE A 115 -17.86 8.35 -19.36
N SER A 116 -18.18 7.80 -20.54
CA SER A 116 -18.76 6.47 -20.67
C SER A 116 -17.72 5.43 -21.09
N ILE A 117 -17.88 4.18 -20.67
CA ILE A 117 -16.91 3.10 -20.91
C ILE A 117 -17.35 2.30 -22.14
N ALA A 118 -16.50 2.23 -23.17
CA ALA A 118 -16.58 1.24 -24.26
C ALA A 118 -15.60 0.11 -23.98
N VAL A 119 -16.08 -1.06 -23.57
CA VAL A 119 -15.21 -2.23 -23.43
C VAL A 119 -14.82 -2.75 -24.81
N ARG A 120 -13.51 -2.81 -25.08
CA ARG A 120 -12.94 -3.49 -26.25
C ARG A 120 -12.33 -4.81 -25.80
N GLN A 121 -12.96 -5.88 -26.24
CA GLN A 121 -12.61 -7.23 -25.87
C GLN A 121 -11.33 -7.68 -26.58
N LEU A 122 -10.54 -8.48 -25.86
CA LEU A 122 -9.27 -9.02 -26.29
C LEU A 122 -9.44 -10.48 -26.71
N LYS A 123 -8.81 -10.89 -27.82
CA LYS A 123 -9.03 -12.20 -28.46
C LYS A 123 -7.77 -13.09 -28.45
N ALA A 124 -6.60 -12.57 -28.08
CA ALA A 124 -5.33 -13.27 -28.15
C ALA A 124 -5.06 -14.18 -26.95
N LYS A 125 -4.15 -15.15 -27.15
CA LYS A 125 -3.61 -16.01 -26.06
C LYS A 125 -2.85 -15.21 -24.99
N SER A 126 -2.14 -14.14 -25.37
CA SER A 126 -1.52 -13.19 -24.43
C SER A 126 -2.34 -11.90 -24.35
N VAL A 127 -3.40 -11.95 -23.55
CA VAL A 127 -4.37 -10.87 -23.38
C VAL A 127 -3.70 -9.54 -22.94
N ARG A 128 -2.65 -9.61 -22.12
CA ARG A 128 -1.96 -8.41 -21.59
C ARG A 128 -1.13 -7.69 -22.64
N ASP A 129 -0.43 -8.42 -23.51
CA ASP A 129 0.42 -7.81 -24.53
C ASP A 129 -0.45 -7.28 -25.68
N GLU A 130 -1.57 -7.95 -25.99
CA GLU A 130 -2.58 -7.44 -26.92
C GLU A 130 -3.19 -6.13 -26.42
N ALA A 131 -3.51 -6.01 -25.12
CA ALA A 131 -4.04 -4.77 -24.56
C ALA A 131 -3.06 -3.60 -24.72
N LEU A 132 -1.76 -3.82 -24.49
CA LEU A 132 -0.71 -2.81 -24.70
C LEU A 132 -0.52 -2.48 -26.18
N GLU A 133 -0.67 -3.47 -27.06
CA GLU A 133 -0.60 -3.27 -28.51
C GLU A 133 -1.80 -2.45 -29.04
N LEU A 134 -3.01 -2.67 -28.51
CA LEU A 134 -4.18 -1.86 -28.84
C LEU A 134 -4.01 -0.40 -28.41
N LEU A 135 -3.36 -0.15 -27.27
CA LEU A 135 -2.97 1.22 -26.90
C LEU A 135 -1.96 1.81 -27.88
N ARG A 136 -0.94 1.03 -28.26
CA ARG A 136 0.10 1.47 -29.20
C ARG A 136 -0.46 1.80 -30.58
N ARG A 137 -1.49 1.07 -31.04
CA ARG A 137 -2.21 1.31 -32.31
C ARG A 137 -3.31 2.36 -32.23
N HIS A 138 -3.52 2.98 -31.06
CA HIS A 138 -4.62 3.93 -30.82
C HIS A 138 -6.02 3.33 -31.04
N GLU A 139 -6.16 2.02 -30.91
CA GLU A 139 -7.45 1.31 -30.96
C GLU A 139 -8.15 1.29 -29.60
N ALA A 140 -7.40 1.50 -28.51
CA ALA A 140 -7.88 1.70 -27.16
C ALA A 140 -7.28 2.99 -26.57
N ASP A 141 -8.02 3.61 -25.65
CA ASP A 141 -7.64 4.86 -24.96
C ASP A 141 -7.01 4.57 -23.58
N LEU A 142 -7.41 3.50 -22.90
CA LEU A 142 -6.83 3.05 -21.63
C LEU A 142 -6.96 1.53 -21.41
N THR A 143 -6.18 0.98 -20.48
CA THR A 143 -6.26 -0.42 -20.06
C THR A 143 -5.92 -0.59 -18.57
N LEU A 144 -6.50 -1.61 -17.94
CA LEU A 144 -6.27 -2.05 -16.56
C LEU A 144 -6.68 -3.53 -16.45
N GLY A 145 -6.24 -4.22 -15.39
CA GLY A 145 -6.37 -5.68 -15.26
C GLY A 145 -5.15 -6.34 -14.60
N GLY A 146 -4.59 -5.73 -13.56
CA GLY A 146 -3.39 -6.27 -12.88
C GLY A 146 -2.13 -6.20 -13.73
N ILE A 147 -1.97 -5.12 -14.50
CA ILE A 147 -0.79 -4.92 -15.36
C ILE A 147 0.38 -4.43 -14.51
N ARG A 148 1.37 -5.31 -14.32
CA ARG A 148 2.63 -4.96 -13.67
C ARG A 148 3.40 -3.93 -14.50
N GLN A 149 3.79 -2.83 -13.86
CA GLN A 149 4.73 -1.86 -14.41
C GLN A 149 6.14 -2.47 -14.49
N THR A 150 6.69 -2.53 -15.70
CA THR A 150 8.07 -2.95 -15.98
C THR A 150 8.78 -1.91 -16.84
N VAL A 151 10.11 -1.97 -16.92
CA VAL A 151 10.89 -1.06 -17.78
C VAL A 151 10.44 -1.21 -19.24
N ASP A 152 10.31 -2.44 -19.74
CA ASP A 152 9.91 -2.69 -21.13
C ASP A 152 8.50 -2.15 -21.44
N ARG A 153 7.54 -2.36 -20.54
CA ARG A 153 6.17 -1.85 -20.72
C ARG A 153 6.10 -0.33 -20.66
N SER A 154 6.97 0.31 -19.88
CA SER A 154 7.06 1.78 -19.82
C SER A 154 7.61 2.41 -21.11
N LEU A 155 8.23 1.61 -21.99
CA LEU A 155 8.63 2.04 -23.34
C LEU A 155 7.48 1.92 -24.35
N LEU A 156 6.50 1.05 -24.09
CA LEU A 156 5.37 0.79 -25.00
C LEU A 156 4.14 1.65 -24.69
N ALA A 157 3.89 1.95 -23.40
CA ALA A 157 2.72 2.70 -22.96
C ALA A 157 3.03 3.58 -21.75
N THR A 158 2.28 4.67 -21.60
CA THR A 158 2.35 5.54 -20.42
C THR A 158 1.53 4.93 -19.29
N SER A 159 2.14 4.74 -18.11
CA SER A 159 1.49 4.18 -16.92
C SER A 159 1.27 5.25 -15.86
N THR A 160 0.21 5.09 -15.06
CA THR A 160 -0.02 5.90 -13.86
C THR A 160 1.00 5.58 -12.77
N HIS A 161 0.93 6.29 -11.64
CA HIS A 161 1.61 5.82 -10.43
C HIS A 161 1.03 4.47 -9.97
N ASN A 162 1.87 3.64 -9.37
CA ASN A 162 1.44 2.35 -8.82
C ASN A 162 0.50 2.58 -7.64
N TYR A 163 -0.72 2.06 -7.76
CA TYR A 163 -1.77 2.18 -6.74
C TYR A 163 -1.92 0.89 -5.91
N HIS A 164 -1.39 -0.25 -6.37
CA HIS A 164 -1.50 -1.55 -5.70
C HIS A 164 -0.20 -2.36 -5.80
N GLN A 165 0.10 -3.15 -4.77
CA GLN A 165 1.22 -4.10 -4.74
C GLN A 165 0.71 -5.50 -4.37
N SER A 166 0.82 -6.45 -5.28
CA SER A 166 0.56 -7.87 -5.01
C SER A 166 1.77 -8.56 -4.39
N ARG A 167 1.50 -9.63 -3.62
CA ARG A 167 2.51 -10.58 -3.15
C ARG A 167 2.20 -11.91 -3.82
N GLU A 168 3.14 -12.39 -4.63
CA GLU A 168 3.10 -13.75 -5.15
C GLU A 168 3.53 -14.70 -4.03
N VAL A 169 2.69 -15.68 -3.71
CA VAL A 169 2.97 -16.73 -2.72
C VAL A 169 2.89 -18.07 -3.41
N PHE A 170 3.78 -18.99 -3.03
CA PHE A 170 3.63 -20.37 -3.45
C PHE A 170 2.47 -20.98 -2.70
N GLY A 171 1.38 -21.24 -3.41
CA GLY A 171 0.28 -22.06 -2.90
C GLY A 171 0.72 -23.52 -2.93
N ILE A 172 0.77 -24.14 -1.75
CA ILE A 172 0.90 -25.59 -1.63
C ILE A 172 -0.48 -26.07 -1.17
N LEU A 173 -1.06 -27.06 -1.85
CA LEU A 173 -2.27 -27.71 -1.33
C LEU A 173 -1.94 -28.29 0.05
N ASP A 174 -2.71 -27.92 1.06
CA ASP A 174 -2.64 -28.54 2.41
C ASP A 174 -2.82 -30.07 2.31
N SER A 175 -3.49 -30.54 1.25
CA SER A 175 -3.76 -31.93 0.90
C SER A 175 -2.76 -32.58 -0.07
N SER A 176 -1.52 -32.08 -0.19
CA SER A 176 -0.50 -32.78 -1.01
C SER A 176 -0.14 -34.19 -0.49
N PHE A 177 -0.75 -34.64 0.61
CA PHE A 177 -0.83 -36.03 1.06
C PHE A 177 -2.25 -36.38 1.56
N GLU A 178 -3.30 -36.14 0.77
CA GLU A 178 -4.45 -37.04 0.86
C GLU A 178 -4.10 -38.29 0.06
N LEU A 179 -3.60 -39.32 0.75
CA LEU A 179 -3.46 -40.64 0.15
C LEU A 179 -4.85 -41.04 -0.39
N SER A 180 -5.00 -41.26 -1.70
CA SER A 180 -6.22 -41.86 -2.22
C SER A 180 -6.44 -43.23 -1.57
N SER A 181 -7.65 -43.77 -1.60
CA SER A 181 -7.90 -45.13 -1.08
C SER A 181 -6.97 -46.19 -1.70
N LEU A 182 -6.48 -45.96 -2.93
CA LEU A 182 -5.46 -46.78 -3.59
C LEU A 182 -4.04 -46.46 -3.13
N ASP A 183 -3.70 -45.19 -2.87
CA ASP A 183 -2.38 -44.83 -2.31
C ASP A 183 -2.23 -45.38 -0.88
N ILE A 184 -3.32 -45.45 -0.10
CA ILE A 184 -3.38 -46.14 1.19
C ILE A 184 -3.16 -47.66 1.00
N LEU A 185 -3.66 -48.24 -0.10
CA LEU A 185 -3.53 -49.65 -0.44
C LEU A 185 -2.10 -50.04 -0.89
N PHE A 186 -1.42 -49.13 -1.60
CA PHE A 186 -0.08 -49.33 -2.15
C PHE A 186 1.07 -48.83 -1.25
N TYR A 187 0.73 -48.05 -0.22
CA TYR A 187 1.62 -47.60 0.86
C TYR A 187 2.53 -48.68 1.49
N PRO A 188 2.15 -49.98 1.60
CA PRO A 188 2.94 -50.96 2.32
C PRO A 188 4.25 -51.39 1.65
N TYR A 189 4.42 -51.19 0.34
CA TYR A 189 5.56 -51.76 -0.41
C TYR A 189 6.29 -50.71 -1.25
N ARG A 190 7.63 -50.69 -1.16
CA ARG A 190 8.48 -49.81 -1.96
C ARG A 190 8.29 -50.09 -3.46
N LEU A 191 8.48 -49.07 -4.30
CA LEU A 191 8.45 -49.15 -5.77
C LEU A 191 9.20 -50.38 -6.33
N GLN A 192 10.27 -50.82 -5.67
CA GLN A 192 11.07 -52.00 -6.00
C GLN A 192 10.28 -53.33 -5.98
N ILE A 193 9.26 -53.45 -5.13
CA ILE A 193 8.40 -54.64 -5.00
C ILE A 193 7.28 -54.59 -6.05
N TRP A 194 6.77 -53.40 -6.37
CA TRP A 194 5.88 -53.17 -7.51
C TRP A 194 6.59 -53.39 -8.85
N LEU A 195 7.88 -53.03 -8.94
CA LEU A 195 8.76 -53.33 -10.07
C LEU A 195 9.07 -54.82 -10.18
N ALA A 196 9.13 -55.57 -9.05
CA ALA A 196 9.25 -57.03 -9.08
C ALA A 196 7.98 -57.71 -9.63
N ILE A 197 6.81 -57.10 -9.43
CA ILE A 197 5.51 -57.58 -9.94
C ILE A 197 5.31 -57.20 -11.42
N VAL A 198 5.74 -55.99 -11.82
CA VAL A 198 5.68 -55.52 -13.22
C VAL A 198 6.80 -56.15 -14.07
N GLY A 199 7.93 -56.53 -13.47
CA GLY A 199 9.03 -57.25 -14.10
C GLY A 199 8.71 -58.69 -14.52
N VAL A 200 7.57 -59.23 -14.11
CA VAL A 200 7.04 -60.53 -14.60
C VAL A 200 6.15 -60.35 -15.86
N LEU A 201 5.75 -59.11 -16.20
CA LEU A 201 4.76 -58.85 -17.26
C LEU A 201 5.28 -58.05 -18.48
N ALA A 202 6.57 -57.72 -18.54
CA ALA A 202 7.13 -56.98 -19.68
C ALA A 202 8.54 -57.48 -20.04
N LEU A 203 8.60 -58.71 -20.55
CA LEU A 203 9.76 -59.27 -21.23
C LEU A 203 9.36 -59.58 -22.68
N THR A 204 9.34 -58.54 -23.52
CA THR A 204 9.45 -58.60 -24.99
C THR A 204 9.94 -57.25 -25.51
N ASP A 205 11.25 -57.15 -25.73
CA ASP A 205 11.95 -56.74 -26.96
C ASP A 205 11.35 -55.65 -27.88
N TYR A 206 12.09 -54.76 -28.58
CA TYR A 206 13.51 -54.39 -28.70
C TYR A 206 13.56 -53.23 -29.74
N GLU A 207 14.62 -52.39 -29.72
CA GLU A 207 15.17 -51.57 -30.85
C GLU A 207 14.56 -50.20 -31.25
N HIS A 208 15.33 -49.15 -31.57
CA HIS A 208 16.78 -48.98 -31.70
C HIS A 208 17.17 -47.48 -31.66
N LEU A 209 18.32 -47.24 -31.03
CA LEU A 209 19.38 -46.27 -31.35
C LEU A 209 19.10 -44.75 -31.53
N ASP A 210 19.64 -44.04 -30.52
CA ASP A 210 20.51 -42.85 -30.54
C ASP A 210 21.46 -42.81 -31.78
N GLU A 211 22.14 -41.75 -32.20
CA GLU A 211 22.68 -40.56 -31.55
C GLU A 211 23.27 -39.67 -32.67
N LYS A 212 23.47 -38.39 -32.33
CA LYS A 212 24.37 -37.42 -32.99
C LYS A 212 23.87 -36.77 -34.27
N GLU A 213 23.52 -35.49 -34.14
CA GLU A 213 24.41 -34.36 -34.48
C GLU A 213 23.65 -33.07 -34.13
N SER A 214 23.96 -32.41 -33.03
CA SER A 214 25.09 -31.48 -32.93
C SER A 214 25.17 -30.51 -34.11
N ASN A 215 24.94 -29.23 -33.81
CA ASN A 215 25.26 -28.02 -34.58
C ASN A 215 24.16 -27.45 -35.48
N LEU A 216 23.49 -26.40 -34.97
CA LEU A 216 23.55 -25.11 -35.67
C LEU A 216 23.27 -23.93 -34.72
N VAL A 217 24.11 -23.81 -33.69
CA VAL A 217 24.48 -22.48 -33.20
C VAL A 217 25.34 -21.85 -34.29
N ARG A 218 24.82 -20.79 -34.93
CA ARG A 218 25.47 -19.85 -35.88
C ARG A 218 24.87 -19.88 -37.28
N PHE A 219 23.76 -19.17 -37.42
CA PHE A 219 23.40 -18.29 -38.53
C PHE A 219 22.09 -17.67 -38.00
N VAL A 220 22.04 -16.47 -37.44
CA VAL A 220 21.84 -15.23 -38.19
C VAL A 220 22.17 -14.04 -37.26
N LEU A 221 23.47 -13.77 -37.10
CA LEU A 221 24.07 -12.43 -37.10
C LEU A 221 24.62 -12.31 -38.53
N ASP A 222 24.46 -11.29 -39.36
CA ASP A 222 24.25 -9.86 -39.17
C ASP A 222 24.11 -9.30 -40.61
N TYR A 223 23.18 -8.37 -40.91
CA TYR A 223 23.40 -7.38 -41.99
C TYR A 223 22.48 -6.16 -41.87
N SER A 224 22.92 -5.24 -41.04
CA SER A 224 23.14 -3.81 -41.34
C SER A 224 22.33 -3.09 -42.45
N LEU A 225 21.60 -2.07 -41.98
CA LEU A 225 21.73 -0.63 -42.29
C LEU A 225 21.39 -0.09 -43.69
N ARG A 226 20.44 0.85 -43.73
CA ARG A 226 20.58 2.32 -43.98
C ARG A 226 19.16 2.91 -44.17
N ARG A 227 18.85 4.21 -44.07
CA ARG A 227 19.27 5.45 -43.37
C ARG A 227 18.36 6.55 -43.98
N GLU A 228 17.91 7.57 -43.23
CA GLU A 228 17.87 9.01 -43.60
C GLU A 228 16.89 9.86 -42.74
N GLU A 229 17.16 11.17 -42.73
CA GLU A 229 17.01 12.19 -41.65
C GLU A 229 15.81 13.14 -41.82
N MET A 230 15.49 13.98 -40.80
CA MET A 230 15.12 15.41 -40.96
C MET A 230 15.00 16.20 -39.62
N VAL A 231 15.06 17.55 -39.76
CA VAL A 231 15.59 18.61 -38.86
C VAL A 231 14.50 19.36 -38.03
N PRO A 232 14.81 20.02 -36.88
CA PRO A 232 13.82 20.75 -36.06
C PRO A 232 13.79 22.29 -36.22
N VAL A 233 12.65 22.92 -35.87
CA VAL A 233 12.38 24.39 -35.85
C VAL A 233 11.80 24.83 -34.48
N VAL A 234 12.14 26.04 -34.02
CA VAL A 234 11.89 26.57 -32.66
C VAL A 234 10.55 27.32 -32.54
N LEU A 235 9.86 27.15 -31.40
CA LEU A 235 8.51 27.63 -31.10
C LEU A 235 8.50 28.57 -29.86
N ALA A 236 8.34 29.88 -30.09
CA ALA A 236 7.85 30.92 -29.16
C ALA A 236 8.76 31.44 -28.01
N SER A 237 8.42 32.65 -27.50
CA SER A 237 9.29 33.54 -26.71
C SER A 237 8.89 33.83 -25.24
N LYS A 238 7.77 33.33 -24.71
CA LYS A 238 7.49 33.27 -23.25
C LYS A 238 6.59 32.08 -22.89
N LEU A 239 6.90 31.42 -21.78
CA LEU A 239 6.32 30.13 -21.38
C LEU A 239 5.37 30.26 -20.18
N SER A 240 4.23 29.58 -20.20
CA SER A 240 3.32 29.51 -19.04
C SER A 240 3.81 28.58 -17.93
N SER A 241 3.30 28.78 -16.71
CA SER A 241 3.58 27.97 -15.53
C SER A 241 3.19 26.49 -15.68
N GLU A 242 2.19 26.14 -16.49
CA GLU A 242 1.85 24.72 -16.77
C GLU A 242 2.73 24.10 -17.87
N MET A 243 3.19 24.89 -18.85
CA MET A 243 4.21 24.43 -19.81
C MET A 243 5.58 24.24 -19.16
N SER A 244 5.87 24.91 -18.04
CA SER A 244 7.11 24.74 -17.27
C SER A 244 7.38 23.29 -16.85
N VAL A 245 6.33 22.48 -16.73
CA VAL A 245 6.43 21.05 -16.35
C VAL A 245 6.79 20.18 -17.56
N ARG A 246 6.62 20.68 -18.80
CA ARG A 246 6.76 19.92 -20.06
C ARG A 246 7.93 20.36 -20.95
N VAL A 247 8.56 21.51 -20.66
CA VAL A 247 9.75 21.95 -21.38
C VAL A 247 10.97 21.13 -20.96
N GLN A 248 11.51 20.35 -21.91
CA GLN A 248 12.65 19.48 -21.66
C GLN A 248 13.99 20.17 -21.85
N LEU A 249 14.09 21.17 -22.75
CA LEU A 249 15.32 21.91 -23.06
C LEU A 249 15.01 23.39 -23.25
N GLN A 250 15.83 24.26 -22.68
CA GLN A 250 15.76 25.71 -22.81
C GLN A 250 17.06 26.21 -23.42
N LEU A 251 16.94 27.07 -24.43
CA LEU A 251 18.07 27.75 -25.05
C LEU A 251 18.01 29.23 -24.69
N LEU A 252 19.06 29.75 -24.05
CA LEU A 252 19.13 31.12 -23.56
C LEU A 252 20.34 31.81 -24.18
N PHE A 253 20.13 32.93 -24.88
CA PHE A 253 21.21 33.81 -25.33
C PHE A 253 21.33 34.97 -24.35
N VAL A 254 22.51 35.14 -23.76
CA VAL A 254 22.74 36.11 -22.68
C VAL A 254 24.02 36.88 -22.94
N GLN A 255 24.01 38.18 -22.63
CA GLN A 255 25.18 39.05 -22.73
C GLN A 255 25.82 39.26 -21.35
N SER A 256 25.03 39.18 -20.28
CA SER A 256 25.48 39.32 -18.89
C SER A 256 24.99 38.16 -18.01
N PRO A 257 25.71 37.84 -16.91
CA PRO A 257 25.27 36.82 -15.96
C PRO A 257 23.99 37.20 -15.22
N GLU A 258 23.75 38.49 -14.99
CA GLU A 258 22.50 38.97 -14.39
C GLU A 258 21.31 38.70 -15.32
N GLN A 259 21.50 38.85 -16.63
CA GLN A 259 20.49 38.52 -17.63
C GLN A 259 20.18 37.02 -17.63
N ALA A 260 21.21 36.17 -17.50
CA ALA A 260 21.04 34.73 -17.39
C ALA A 260 20.27 34.35 -16.11
N ILE A 261 20.66 34.91 -14.97
CA ILE A 261 20.01 34.64 -13.68
C ILE A 261 18.57 35.17 -13.69
N ALA A 262 18.32 36.37 -14.20
CA ALA A 262 17.00 36.97 -14.28
C ALA A 262 16.08 36.15 -15.22
N ALA A 263 16.56 35.74 -16.39
CA ALA A 263 15.81 34.92 -17.32
C ALA A 263 15.45 33.55 -16.71
N CYS A 264 16.39 32.91 -16.01
CA CYS A 264 16.15 31.60 -15.38
C CYS A 264 15.24 31.69 -14.15
N SER A 265 15.42 32.73 -13.32
CA SER A 265 14.60 32.96 -12.12
C SER A 265 13.16 33.31 -12.47
N ALA A 266 12.92 33.99 -13.59
CA ALA A 266 11.58 34.30 -14.06
C ALA A 266 10.82 33.06 -14.60
N LEU A 267 11.54 32.02 -15.03
CA LEU A 267 10.97 30.84 -15.65
C LEU A 267 10.68 29.72 -14.64
N GLU A 268 11.56 29.49 -13.64
CA GLU A 268 11.47 28.38 -12.66
C GLU A 268 11.22 26.97 -13.28
N ILE A 269 11.50 26.80 -14.57
CA ILE A 269 11.23 25.57 -15.33
C ILE A 269 12.28 24.50 -14.99
N LYS A 270 11.83 23.27 -14.75
CA LYS A 270 12.73 22.12 -14.60
C LYS A 270 12.98 21.46 -15.96
N GLY A 271 14.19 21.65 -16.47
CA GLY A 271 14.62 21.03 -17.72
C GLY A 271 16.13 21.12 -17.91
N MET A 272 16.57 20.76 -19.11
CA MET A 272 17.92 21.01 -19.58
C MET A 272 18.05 22.49 -19.97
N TYR A 273 19.16 23.12 -19.64
CA TYR A 273 19.46 24.51 -19.99
C TYR A 273 20.71 24.54 -20.85
N LEU A 274 20.60 25.14 -22.02
CA LEU A 274 21.69 25.49 -22.91
C LEU A 274 21.82 27.01 -22.91
N ILE A 275 22.87 27.53 -22.31
CA ILE A 275 23.09 28.96 -22.15
C ILE A 275 24.20 29.38 -23.10
N VAL A 276 23.90 30.19 -24.10
CA VAL A 276 24.89 30.81 -24.98
C VAL A 276 25.25 32.17 -24.40
N TRP A 277 26.42 32.27 -23.78
CA TRP A 277 26.96 33.52 -23.27
C TRP A 277 27.81 34.20 -24.35
N LEU A 278 27.30 35.33 -24.85
CA LEU A 278 27.97 36.20 -25.80
C LEU A 278 28.85 37.18 -25.01
N THR A 279 30.17 37.09 -25.15
CA THR A 279 31.11 37.93 -24.39
C THR A 279 32.21 38.50 -25.28
N SER A 280 32.69 39.70 -24.94
CA SER A 280 33.93 40.31 -25.44
C SER A 280 35.03 40.32 -24.37
N GLN A 281 34.77 39.79 -23.16
CA GLN A 281 35.73 39.81 -22.06
C GLN A 281 36.95 38.92 -22.39
N PRO A 282 38.17 39.46 -22.49
CA PRO A 282 39.34 38.69 -22.88
C PRO A 282 39.93 37.87 -21.72
N GLU A 283 39.60 38.20 -20.47
CA GLU A 283 40.24 37.65 -19.28
C GLU A 283 39.58 36.35 -18.79
N ALA A 284 40.33 35.24 -18.83
CA ALA A 284 39.83 33.91 -18.50
C ALA A 284 39.44 33.74 -17.01
N SER A 285 40.08 34.49 -16.11
CA SER A 285 39.79 34.51 -14.66
C SER A 285 38.37 35.00 -14.40
N ILE A 286 38.00 36.13 -15.01
CA ILE A 286 36.67 36.76 -14.93
C ILE A 286 35.62 35.89 -15.60
N GLN A 287 35.94 35.28 -16.75
CA GLN A 287 35.04 34.31 -17.39
C GLN A 287 34.73 33.13 -16.46
N ARG A 288 35.74 32.56 -15.80
CA ARG A 288 35.55 31.44 -14.87
C ARG A 288 34.73 31.82 -13.65
N SER A 289 35.02 32.94 -13.01
CA SER A 289 34.25 33.39 -11.84
C SER A 289 32.78 33.65 -12.20
N THR A 290 32.52 34.23 -13.38
CA THR A 290 31.18 34.48 -13.90
C THR A 290 30.42 33.19 -14.20
N MET A 291 31.05 32.20 -14.85
CA MET A 291 30.44 30.89 -15.08
C MET A 291 30.12 30.17 -13.78
N SER A 292 31.03 30.23 -12.79
CA SER A 292 30.82 29.63 -11.47
C SER A 292 29.62 30.26 -10.75
N LEU A 293 29.42 31.57 -10.89
CA LEU A 293 28.27 32.27 -10.34
C LEU A 293 26.95 31.80 -10.99
N ILE A 294 26.92 31.62 -12.31
CA ILE A 294 25.76 31.05 -13.02
C ILE A 294 25.50 29.62 -12.53
N PHE A 295 26.50 28.75 -12.53
CA PHE A 295 26.35 27.36 -12.09
C PHE A 295 25.94 27.26 -10.61
N GLY A 296 26.45 28.13 -9.75
CA GLY A 296 26.07 28.21 -8.34
C GLY A 296 24.60 28.60 -8.14
N HIS A 297 24.07 29.51 -8.97
CA HIS A 297 22.64 29.80 -8.96
C HIS A 297 21.80 28.56 -9.33
N PHE A 298 22.18 27.85 -10.40
CA PHE A 298 21.48 26.62 -10.81
C PHE A 298 21.55 25.51 -9.77
N LEU A 299 22.74 25.27 -9.19
CA LEU A 299 22.96 24.21 -8.22
C LEU A 299 22.25 24.50 -6.89
N HIS A 300 22.46 25.68 -6.30
CA HIS A 300 22.02 25.97 -4.93
C HIS A 300 20.63 26.60 -4.83
N ARG A 301 20.21 27.42 -5.82
CA ARG A 301 18.90 28.07 -5.80
C ARG A 301 17.85 27.23 -6.50
N LEU A 302 18.12 26.85 -7.76
CA LEU A 302 17.17 26.13 -8.63
C LEU A 302 17.19 24.61 -8.46
N TYR A 303 18.21 24.03 -7.79
CA TYR A 303 18.41 22.58 -7.68
C TYR A 303 18.38 21.89 -9.06
N ASN A 304 19.12 22.43 -10.03
CA ASN A 304 19.22 21.88 -11.38
C ASN A 304 20.67 21.58 -11.76
N LEU A 305 20.92 20.37 -12.24
CA LEU A 305 22.23 19.87 -12.66
C LEU A 305 22.42 19.86 -14.18
N ASN A 306 21.33 20.05 -14.93
CA ASN A 306 21.30 19.89 -16.38
C ASN A 306 21.53 21.24 -17.05
N VAL A 307 22.74 21.78 -16.89
CA VAL A 307 23.14 23.07 -17.49
C VAL A 307 24.39 22.85 -18.34
N LEU A 308 24.36 23.39 -19.56
CA LEU A 308 25.47 23.49 -20.48
C LEU A 308 25.59 24.95 -20.89
N LEU A 309 26.78 25.52 -20.73
CA LEU A 309 27.09 26.91 -21.07
C LEU A 309 28.03 26.93 -22.28
N LEU A 310 27.60 27.55 -23.37
CA LEU A 310 28.42 27.83 -24.55
C LEU A 310 28.95 29.26 -24.44
N LEU A 311 30.27 29.38 -24.27
CA LEU A 311 30.98 30.65 -24.27
C LEU A 311 31.31 31.03 -25.72
N ALA A 312 30.66 32.05 -26.23
CA ALA A 312 30.87 32.59 -27.57
C ALA A 312 31.61 33.93 -27.49
N HIS A 313 32.89 33.93 -27.86
CA HIS A 313 33.70 35.15 -27.87
C HIS A 313 33.54 35.86 -29.23
N MET A 314 32.90 37.04 -29.22
CA MET A 314 32.47 37.71 -30.46
C MET A 314 33.65 38.20 -31.31
N GLU A 315 34.68 38.79 -30.70
CA GLU A 315 35.84 39.34 -31.44
C GLU A 315 36.80 38.26 -31.97
N ARG A 316 36.87 37.11 -31.28
CA ARG A 316 37.79 36.01 -31.63
C ARG A 316 37.11 34.92 -32.46
N SER A 317 35.79 35.01 -32.67
CA SER A 317 34.97 33.98 -33.33
C SER A 317 35.19 32.57 -32.76
N THR A 318 35.39 32.46 -31.45
CA THR A 318 35.61 31.16 -30.78
C THR A 318 34.38 30.74 -29.98
N LEU A 319 34.04 29.46 -30.05
CA LEU A 319 33.00 28.83 -29.26
C LEU A 319 33.63 27.76 -28.36
N ARG A 320 33.33 27.79 -27.07
CA ARG A 320 33.75 26.75 -26.10
C ARG A 320 32.56 26.31 -25.27
N ALA A 321 32.53 25.06 -24.86
CA ALA A 321 31.45 24.53 -24.03
C ALA A 321 31.94 24.24 -22.62
N TYR A 322 31.12 24.59 -21.64
CA TYR A 322 31.38 24.40 -20.22
C TYR A 322 30.17 23.77 -19.55
N GLY A 323 30.41 22.75 -18.73
CA GLY A 323 29.45 22.24 -17.75
C GLY A 323 30.04 22.34 -16.36
N PHE A 324 29.35 21.82 -15.34
CA PHE A 324 29.92 21.72 -13.99
C PHE A 324 29.72 20.33 -13.41
N LEU A 325 30.71 19.84 -12.68
CA LEU A 325 30.65 18.54 -12.00
C LEU A 325 30.51 18.80 -10.50
N PRO A 326 29.28 18.78 -9.96
CA PRO A 326 29.07 19.15 -8.55
C PRO A 326 29.74 18.20 -7.57
N TYR A 327 29.98 16.95 -7.96
CA TYR A 327 30.57 15.94 -7.08
C TYR A 327 31.79 15.34 -7.76
N THR A 328 32.95 15.52 -7.15
CA THR A 328 34.24 14.96 -7.58
C THR A 328 34.98 14.39 -6.36
N SER A 329 36.09 13.68 -6.58
CA SER A 329 36.90 13.12 -5.47
C SER A 329 37.48 14.16 -4.51
N GLY A 330 37.62 15.42 -4.93
CA GLY A 330 38.22 16.48 -4.14
C GLY A 330 37.29 17.65 -3.78
N SER A 331 36.07 17.70 -4.34
CA SER A 331 35.15 18.83 -4.10
C SER A 331 33.68 18.39 -4.14
N CYS A 332 32.91 18.92 -3.21
CA CYS A 332 31.49 18.63 -3.01
C CYS A 332 30.66 19.88 -3.27
N ALA A 333 29.60 19.73 -4.05
CA ALA A 333 28.80 20.83 -4.58
C ALA A 333 29.64 21.91 -5.32
N SER A 334 30.69 21.49 -6.06
CA SER A 334 31.50 22.41 -6.86
C SER A 334 30.67 23.05 -7.98
N THR A 335 30.91 24.34 -8.17
CA THR A 335 30.34 25.13 -9.27
C THR A 335 31.40 25.47 -10.31
N ASP A 336 32.58 24.85 -10.22
CA ASP A 336 33.71 25.18 -11.09
C ASP A 336 33.41 24.76 -12.54
N PRO A 337 33.67 25.65 -13.52
CA PRO A 337 33.43 25.36 -14.92
C PRO A 337 34.42 24.32 -15.43
N VAL A 338 33.88 23.23 -15.97
CA VAL A 338 34.63 22.14 -16.63
C VAL A 338 34.41 22.24 -18.12
N GLU A 339 35.50 22.40 -18.87
CA GLU A 339 35.46 22.47 -20.33
C GLU A 339 35.04 21.12 -20.93
N MET A 340 34.14 21.18 -21.89
CA MET A 340 33.60 20.03 -22.60
C MET A 340 34.02 20.11 -24.06
N ARG A 341 34.41 18.96 -24.63
CA ARG A 341 34.81 18.87 -26.04
C ARG A 341 33.59 19.05 -26.95
N LEU A 342 33.65 20.03 -27.84
CA LEU A 342 32.65 20.23 -28.90
C LEU A 342 32.72 19.07 -29.90
N GLN A 343 31.59 18.43 -30.13
CA GLN A 343 31.38 17.36 -31.10
C GLN A 343 29.88 17.26 -31.41
N GLU A 344 29.50 16.42 -32.37
CA GLU A 344 28.09 16.04 -32.55
C GLU A 344 27.60 15.31 -31.30
N TRP A 345 26.80 15.99 -30.49
CA TRP A 345 26.29 15.42 -29.25
C TRP A 345 24.90 14.82 -29.41
N ARG A 346 24.72 13.65 -28.81
CA ARG A 346 23.39 13.20 -28.40
C ARG A 346 22.96 13.96 -27.14
N LEU A 347 21.65 14.09 -26.92
CA LEU A 347 21.09 14.81 -25.76
C LEU A 347 21.68 14.33 -24.41
N ARG A 348 21.96 13.03 -24.28
CA ARG A 348 22.59 12.41 -23.10
C ARG A 348 24.07 12.75 -22.92
N GLU A 349 24.77 13.08 -24.00
CA GLU A 349 26.17 13.49 -23.97
C GLU A 349 26.28 14.97 -23.58
N MET A 350 25.32 15.80 -24.00
CA MET A 350 25.19 17.20 -23.55
C MET A 350 24.85 17.28 -22.05
N PHE A 351 23.96 16.39 -21.58
CA PHE A 351 23.46 16.37 -20.21
C PHE A 351 23.69 15.00 -19.56
N PRO A 352 24.94 14.69 -19.16
CA PRO A 352 25.29 13.39 -18.59
C PRO A 352 24.70 13.21 -17.19
N PHE A 353 24.54 11.95 -16.78
CA PHE A 353 24.09 11.63 -15.42
C PHE A 353 25.15 11.97 -14.38
N ARG A 354 24.94 13.05 -13.61
CA ARG A 354 25.91 13.53 -12.59
C ARG A 354 25.72 12.94 -11.18
N LEU A 355 24.70 12.10 -10.98
CA LEU A 355 24.34 11.50 -9.67
C LEU A 355 24.63 9.99 -9.59
N GLY A 356 25.49 9.47 -10.49
CA GLY A 356 25.90 8.06 -10.46
C GLY A 356 26.84 7.75 -9.30
N ASN A 357 27.74 8.67 -8.98
CA ASN A 357 28.75 8.56 -7.93
C ASN A 357 28.94 9.94 -7.29
N LEU A 358 28.77 10.02 -5.97
CA LEU A 358 28.91 11.26 -5.19
C LEU A 358 30.29 11.38 -4.52
N HIS A 359 31.20 10.45 -4.80
CA HIS A 359 32.60 10.48 -4.39
C HIS A 359 32.83 10.66 -2.87
N GLY A 360 31.90 10.17 -2.04
CA GLY A 360 31.99 10.27 -0.58
C GLY A 360 31.47 11.59 0.00
N CYS A 361 30.92 12.49 -0.82
CA CYS A 361 30.39 13.77 -0.33
C CYS A 361 29.28 13.57 0.73
N PRO A 362 29.24 14.41 1.79
CA PRO A 362 28.25 14.27 2.85
C PRO A 362 26.88 14.71 2.38
N LEU A 363 25.86 13.87 2.61
CA LEU A 363 24.46 14.24 2.48
C LEU A 363 23.81 14.26 3.85
N SER A 364 23.18 15.40 4.16
CA SER A 364 22.44 15.61 5.40
C SER A 364 21.06 14.94 5.34
N VAL A 365 20.79 14.07 6.31
CA VAL A 365 19.58 13.26 6.37
C VAL A 365 18.90 13.45 7.72
N ILE A 366 17.72 14.04 7.72
CA ILE A 366 16.91 14.17 8.93
C ILE A 366 16.24 12.82 9.22
N VAL A 367 16.43 12.34 10.45
CA VAL A 367 15.91 11.07 10.94
C VAL A 367 15.30 11.22 12.33
N TRP A 368 14.33 10.37 12.65
CA TRP A 368 13.74 10.26 13.99
C TRP A 368 13.56 8.78 14.34
N PRO A 369 13.58 8.41 15.63
CA PRO A 369 13.34 7.03 16.02
C PRO A 369 11.87 6.67 15.76
N ILE A 370 11.64 5.58 15.01
CA ILE A 370 10.32 5.00 14.77
C ILE A 370 10.48 3.53 14.38
N ALA A 371 10.40 2.63 15.36
CA ALA A 371 10.53 1.20 15.12
C ALA A 371 9.32 0.67 14.32
N PRO A 372 9.49 -0.25 13.35
CA PRO A 372 10.74 -0.90 12.93
C PRO A 372 11.52 -0.18 11.82
N TYR A 373 11.09 0.99 11.38
CA TYR A 373 11.64 1.67 10.21
C TYR A 373 13.00 2.30 10.51
N MET A 374 13.12 3.04 11.60
CA MET A 374 14.33 3.73 11.97
C MET A 374 14.66 3.50 13.46
N LYS A 375 15.78 2.83 13.71
CA LYS A 375 16.40 2.67 15.03
C LYS A 375 17.68 3.49 15.06
N LEU A 376 17.78 4.42 16.00
CA LEU A 376 18.90 5.35 16.13
C LEU A 376 19.72 5.06 17.38
N ARG A 377 21.05 5.07 17.25
CA ARG A 377 22.02 4.84 18.33
C ARG A 377 23.14 5.87 18.24
N TRP A 378 22.84 7.11 18.63
CA TRP A 378 23.74 8.27 18.50
C TRP A 378 25.10 8.09 19.19
N GLU A 379 25.16 7.25 20.23
CA GLU A 379 26.38 6.92 20.99
C GLU A 379 27.47 6.20 20.15
N ARG A 380 27.09 5.55 19.04
CA ARG A 380 28.02 4.76 18.22
C ARG A 380 28.90 5.68 17.39
N ARG A 381 30.20 5.34 17.22
CA ARG A 381 31.16 6.18 16.47
C ARG A 381 30.92 6.20 14.94
N ARG A 382 30.53 5.07 14.34
CA ARG A 382 30.33 4.97 12.88
C ARG A 382 28.86 5.13 12.53
N VAL A 383 28.56 5.98 11.55
CA VAL A 383 27.18 6.23 11.10
C VAL A 383 26.44 4.95 10.67
N LYS A 384 27.15 4.00 10.06
CA LYS A 384 26.60 2.68 9.67
C LYS A 384 26.02 1.90 10.86
N ASP A 385 26.61 2.07 12.05
CA ASP A 385 26.23 1.43 13.31
C ASP A 385 25.27 2.28 14.14
N GLN A 386 25.13 3.57 13.80
CA GLN A 386 24.17 4.50 14.41
C GLN A 386 22.73 4.27 13.88
N ILE A 387 22.56 3.72 12.67
CA ILE A 387 21.24 3.50 12.06
C ILE A 387 20.95 2.02 11.85
N ASP A 388 19.71 1.62 12.13
CA ASP A 388 19.17 0.31 11.76
C ASP A 388 17.65 0.38 11.52
N GLY A 389 17.02 -0.74 11.18
CA GLY A 389 15.60 -0.78 10.79
C GLY A 389 15.40 -0.81 9.28
N LEU A 390 14.14 -0.90 8.83
CA LEU A 390 13.82 -1.05 7.40
C LEU A 390 14.33 0.13 6.57
N ASP A 391 14.04 1.35 7.03
CA ASP A 391 14.49 2.58 6.39
C ASP A 391 15.97 2.85 6.67
N GLY A 392 16.50 2.46 7.83
CA GLY A 392 17.94 2.55 8.12
C GLY A 392 18.79 1.69 7.17
N VAL A 393 18.36 0.46 6.88
CA VAL A 393 18.99 -0.40 5.85
C VAL A 393 18.89 0.25 4.47
N LEU A 394 17.72 0.77 4.13
CA LEU A 394 17.48 1.43 2.85
C LEU A 394 18.42 2.62 2.64
N LEU A 395 18.62 3.44 3.67
CA LEU A 395 19.55 4.57 3.64
C LEU A 395 20.99 4.11 3.41
N ARG A 396 21.43 3.02 4.05
CA ARG A 396 22.77 2.44 3.81
C ARG A 396 22.94 1.96 2.38
N ILE A 397 21.93 1.28 1.83
CA ILE A 397 21.99 0.79 0.44
C ILE A 397 22.10 1.97 -0.53
N MET A 398 21.31 3.04 -0.32
CA MET A 398 21.41 4.25 -1.13
C MET A 398 22.79 4.90 -1.02
N ALA A 399 23.33 5.04 0.20
CA ALA A 399 24.66 5.58 0.44
C ALA A 399 25.77 4.79 -0.26
N THR A 400 25.69 3.45 -0.24
CA THR A 400 26.65 2.60 -0.98
C THR A 400 26.46 2.71 -2.49
N ARG A 401 25.23 2.69 -3.00
CA ARG A 401 24.96 2.70 -4.45
C ARG A 401 25.24 4.02 -5.13
N MET A 402 25.08 5.14 -4.42
CA MET A 402 25.39 6.47 -4.91
C MET A 402 26.75 6.98 -4.40
N ASN A 403 27.45 6.19 -3.57
CA ASN A 403 28.74 6.50 -2.96
C ASN A 403 28.78 7.88 -2.27
N PHE A 404 27.93 8.09 -1.26
CA PHE A 404 27.93 9.30 -0.43
C PHE A 404 28.08 8.96 1.06
N THR A 405 28.57 9.91 1.85
CA THR A 405 28.63 9.77 3.31
C THR A 405 27.35 10.30 3.94
N ILE A 406 26.80 9.56 4.91
CA ILE A 406 25.56 9.94 5.59
C ILE A 406 25.90 10.90 6.72
N GLN A 407 25.35 12.11 6.68
CA GLN A 407 25.39 13.06 7.79
C GLN A 407 24.00 13.07 8.44
N LEU A 408 23.86 12.38 9.58
CA LEU A 408 22.58 12.31 10.28
C LEU A 408 22.26 13.64 10.96
N MET A 409 21.01 14.05 10.86
CA MET A 409 20.46 15.19 11.60
C MET A 409 19.26 14.72 12.42
N PRO A 410 19.19 15.05 13.72
CA PRO A 410 18.02 14.74 14.52
C PRO A 410 16.83 15.57 14.05
N ASN A 411 15.64 15.04 14.25
CA ASN A 411 14.42 15.83 14.09
C ASN A 411 14.32 16.91 15.17
N GLU A 412 13.70 18.05 14.85
CA GLU A 412 13.51 19.16 15.78
C GLU A 412 12.03 19.50 15.99
N PRO A 413 11.47 19.32 17.20
CA PRO A 413 12.14 18.85 18.42
C PRO A 413 12.41 17.33 18.41
N VAL A 414 13.42 16.90 19.18
CA VAL A 414 13.97 15.53 19.18
C VAL A 414 12.93 14.44 19.52
N GLY A 415 11.90 14.78 20.30
CA GLY A 415 10.81 13.86 20.67
C GLY A 415 9.66 13.79 19.66
N LEU A 416 9.62 14.66 18.66
CA LEU A 416 8.55 14.66 17.66
C LEU A 416 8.79 13.55 16.64
N ILE A 417 7.75 12.77 16.32
CA ILE A 417 7.82 11.74 15.28
C ILE A 417 7.56 12.41 13.93
N GLY A 418 8.64 12.70 13.20
CA GLY A 418 8.58 13.41 11.92
C GLY A 418 8.07 14.85 12.10
N GLY A 419 6.78 15.08 11.88
CA GLY A 419 6.19 16.43 11.94
C GLY A 419 4.80 16.52 11.34
N SER A 420 4.11 17.64 11.58
CA SER A 420 2.82 17.97 10.96
C SER A 420 3.00 18.71 9.65
N SER A 421 2.01 18.58 8.77
CA SER A 421 1.96 19.30 7.50
C SER A 421 0.51 19.62 7.18
N TYR A 422 0.25 20.86 6.78
CA TYR A 422 -1.09 21.36 6.51
C TYR A 422 -1.17 21.94 5.09
N LEU A 423 -2.37 21.96 4.50
CA LEU A 423 -2.59 22.48 3.13
C LEU A 423 -2.19 23.96 3.00
N ASN A 424 -2.26 24.74 4.08
CA ASN A 424 -1.84 26.15 4.11
C ASN A 424 -0.31 26.35 4.07
N GLY A 425 0.49 25.28 4.04
CA GLY A 425 1.96 25.35 3.97
C GLY A 425 2.68 25.43 5.30
N THR A 426 1.95 25.50 6.41
CA THR A 426 2.55 25.36 7.73
C THR A 426 3.03 23.92 7.95
N MET A 427 4.28 23.79 8.40
CA MET A 427 4.93 22.51 8.66
C MET A 427 5.64 22.57 10.01
N THR A 428 5.79 21.43 10.67
CA THR A 428 6.59 21.29 11.89
C THR A 428 7.57 20.14 11.74
N GLY A 429 8.58 20.08 12.61
CA GLY A 429 9.51 18.96 12.62
C GLY A 429 10.35 18.86 11.36
N ALA A 430 10.57 17.62 10.93
CA ALA A 430 11.45 17.28 9.83
C ALA A 430 11.03 17.94 8.51
N TYR A 431 9.73 18.10 8.31
CA TYR A 431 9.19 18.72 7.10
C TYR A 431 9.43 20.23 7.08
N ARG A 432 9.40 20.89 8.26
CA ARG A 432 9.78 22.30 8.37
C ARG A 432 11.27 22.50 8.13
N MET A 433 12.12 21.63 8.70
CA MET A 433 13.56 21.66 8.47
C MET A 433 13.91 21.49 6.98
N LEU A 434 13.19 20.61 6.26
CA LEU A 434 13.32 20.49 4.81
C LEU A 434 12.84 21.73 4.05
N GLN A 435 11.73 22.33 4.48
CA GLN A 435 11.19 23.57 3.89
C GLN A 435 12.20 24.71 4.03
N ASP A 436 12.87 24.80 5.18
CA ASP A 436 13.94 25.75 5.48
C ASP A 436 15.30 25.36 4.87
N ARG A 437 15.34 24.29 4.06
CA ARG A 437 16.54 23.76 3.37
C ARG A 437 17.71 23.42 4.32
N ARG A 438 17.42 23.05 5.56
CA ARG A 438 18.45 22.69 6.57
C ARG A 438 19.06 21.30 6.35
N ALA A 439 18.44 20.46 5.52
CA ALA A 439 18.97 19.16 5.14
C ALA A 439 18.63 18.76 3.70
N ASN A 440 19.31 17.74 3.17
CA ASN A 440 19.11 17.26 1.80
C ASN A 440 17.90 16.34 1.63
N LEU A 441 17.59 15.49 2.62
CA LEU A 441 16.44 14.58 2.59
C LEU A 441 15.97 14.14 3.99
N THR A 442 14.76 13.59 4.09
CA THR A 442 14.24 12.91 5.30
C THR A 442 13.85 11.48 5.01
N LEU A 443 14.07 10.59 5.98
CA LEU A 443 13.62 9.19 5.92
C LEU A 443 13.23 8.67 7.32
N GLY A 444 12.11 7.95 7.43
CA GLY A 444 11.60 7.46 8.72
C GLY A 444 10.09 7.21 8.72
N CYS A 445 9.58 6.37 7.82
CA CYS A 445 8.14 6.05 7.72
C CYS A 445 7.25 7.28 7.44
N ALA A 446 7.69 8.16 6.54
CA ALA A 446 6.94 9.36 6.18
C ALA A 446 5.83 9.06 5.17
N ALA A 447 4.57 9.34 5.53
CA ALA A 447 3.43 9.18 4.63
C ALA A 447 3.50 10.09 3.39
N CYS A 448 3.12 9.58 2.21
CA CYS A 448 2.89 10.32 0.98
C CYS A 448 1.58 11.10 1.09
N THR A 449 1.62 12.40 1.38
CA THR A 449 0.40 13.19 1.62
C THR A 449 0.37 14.45 0.75
N PRO A 450 -0.80 14.87 0.25
CA PRO A 450 -0.90 16.04 -0.63
C PRO A 450 -0.41 17.33 0.05
N GLU A 451 -0.65 17.47 1.36
CA GLU A 451 -0.21 18.62 2.17
C GLU A 451 1.31 18.80 2.14
N ARG A 452 2.07 17.70 1.98
CA ARG A 452 3.53 17.74 1.88
C ARG A 452 4.00 17.96 0.44
N GLN A 453 3.37 17.27 -0.52
CA GLN A 453 3.77 17.31 -1.92
C GLN A 453 3.56 18.69 -2.58
N ILE A 454 2.70 19.54 -2.03
CA ILE A 454 2.54 20.93 -2.49
C ILE A 454 3.83 21.74 -2.24
N TYR A 455 4.49 21.56 -1.09
CA TYR A 455 5.61 22.41 -0.66
C TYR A 455 6.97 21.71 -0.64
N LEU A 456 7.02 20.37 -0.69
CA LEU A 456 8.23 19.56 -0.72
C LEU A 456 8.26 18.72 -2.00
N THR A 457 9.42 18.14 -2.30
CA THR A 457 9.53 17.13 -3.37
C THR A 457 9.59 15.75 -2.71
N SER A 458 8.80 14.80 -3.21
CA SER A 458 8.79 13.43 -2.68
C SER A 458 9.24 12.41 -3.72
N THR A 459 9.67 11.25 -3.24
CA THR A 459 9.74 10.04 -4.08
C THR A 459 8.34 9.57 -4.47
N TRP A 460 8.27 8.62 -5.40
CA TRP A 460 7.10 7.76 -5.51
C TRP A 460 6.97 6.88 -4.25
N PRO A 461 5.77 6.39 -3.92
CA PRO A 461 5.58 5.42 -2.85
C PRO A 461 6.51 4.22 -3.02
N TYR A 462 7.41 4.01 -2.04
CA TYR A 462 8.38 2.91 -2.10
C TYR A 462 7.88 1.64 -1.41
N THR A 463 6.97 1.78 -0.43
CA THR A 463 6.27 0.65 0.20
C THR A 463 4.87 1.07 0.65
N GLN A 464 3.96 0.11 0.68
CA GLN A 464 2.65 0.25 1.32
C GLN A 464 2.71 -0.35 2.74
N MET A 465 2.04 0.31 3.68
CA MET A 465 1.96 -0.09 5.07
C MET A 465 0.47 -0.22 5.48
N PRO A 466 -0.03 -1.45 5.72
CA PRO A 466 -1.43 -1.66 6.01
C PRO A 466 -1.75 -1.29 7.47
N TYR A 467 -2.79 -0.49 7.65
CA TYR A 467 -3.37 -0.16 8.94
C TYR A 467 -4.60 -1.03 9.20
N VAL A 468 -4.62 -1.60 10.40
CA VAL A 468 -5.60 -2.56 10.89
C VAL A 468 -6.07 -2.15 12.28
N ILE A 469 -7.10 -2.85 12.78
CA ILE A 469 -7.52 -2.72 14.17
C ILE A 469 -7.08 -3.97 14.92
N VAL A 470 -6.39 -3.78 16.03
CA VAL A 470 -5.92 -4.86 16.89
C VAL A 470 -6.77 -4.88 18.16
N LEU A 471 -7.30 -6.05 18.47
CA LEU A 471 -8.20 -6.29 19.58
C LEU A 471 -7.53 -7.21 20.60
N LYS A 472 -8.03 -7.15 21.83
CA LYS A 472 -7.75 -8.21 22.80
C LYS A 472 -8.57 -9.44 22.45
N VAL A 473 -7.96 -10.61 22.60
CA VAL A 473 -8.68 -11.88 22.53
C VAL A 473 -9.75 -11.89 23.61
N ARG A 474 -11.01 -12.17 23.24
CA ARG A 474 -12.09 -12.36 24.21
C ARG A 474 -11.88 -13.67 24.94
N SER A 475 -12.14 -13.68 26.24
CA SER A 475 -12.10 -14.91 27.02
C SER A 475 -13.06 -15.94 26.44
N SER A 476 -12.65 -17.20 26.45
CA SER A 476 -13.55 -18.33 26.22
C SER A 476 -14.75 -18.25 27.16
N TYR A 477 -15.84 -18.90 26.78
CA TYR A 477 -16.99 -19.03 27.67
C TYR A 477 -16.58 -19.70 28.97
N SER A 478 -17.12 -19.23 30.08
CA SER A 478 -16.94 -19.88 31.37
C SER A 478 -17.61 -21.26 31.36
N ASN A 479 -17.10 -22.19 32.17
CA ASN A 479 -17.68 -23.54 32.24
C ASN A 479 -19.17 -23.51 32.62
N TYR A 480 -19.61 -22.54 33.43
CA TYR A 480 -21.03 -22.35 33.77
C TYR A 480 -21.87 -21.84 32.59
N GLU A 481 -21.33 -20.95 31.76
CA GLU A 481 -21.99 -20.52 30.51
C GLU A 481 -22.14 -21.72 29.55
N ILE A 482 -21.08 -22.53 29.43
CA ILE A 482 -21.08 -23.73 28.58
C ILE A 482 -22.14 -24.75 29.04
N MET A 483 -22.36 -24.92 30.34
CA MET A 483 -23.42 -25.79 30.87
C MET A 483 -24.84 -25.34 30.47
N LEU A 484 -25.04 -24.06 30.18
CA LEU A 484 -26.36 -23.51 29.83
C LEU A 484 -26.60 -23.41 28.32
N PHE A 485 -25.57 -23.55 27.48
CA PHE A 485 -25.66 -23.45 26.02
C PHE A 485 -26.50 -24.48 25.27
N PRO A 486 -26.64 -25.74 25.74
CA PRO A 486 -27.37 -26.74 24.96
C PRO A 486 -28.80 -26.35 24.62
N PHE A 487 -29.43 -25.49 25.43
CA PHE A 487 -30.79 -25.02 25.23
C PHE A 487 -30.90 -23.51 25.44
N GLU A 488 -31.74 -22.84 24.65
CA GLU A 488 -32.05 -21.44 24.87
C GLU A 488 -32.75 -21.21 26.21
N ARG A 489 -32.70 -19.97 26.71
CA ARG A 489 -33.35 -19.58 27.99
C ARG A 489 -34.83 -19.98 28.04
N TYR A 490 -35.56 -19.80 26.96
CA TYR A 490 -36.99 -20.16 26.90
C TYR A 490 -37.21 -21.67 26.93
N THR A 491 -36.33 -22.45 26.30
CA THR A 491 -36.36 -23.91 26.34
C THR A 491 -36.09 -24.43 27.75
N TRP A 492 -35.13 -23.85 28.48
CA TRP A 492 -34.91 -24.18 29.90
C TRP A 492 -36.14 -23.90 30.76
N LEU A 493 -36.79 -22.75 30.55
CA LEU A 493 -38.03 -22.40 31.26
C LEU A 493 -39.17 -23.38 30.92
N LEU A 494 -39.30 -23.78 29.65
CA LEU A 494 -40.29 -24.77 29.22
C LEU A 494 -40.05 -26.14 29.87
N LEU A 495 -38.80 -26.63 29.87
CA LEU A 495 -38.44 -27.90 30.51
C LEU A 495 -38.70 -27.86 32.03
N GLY A 496 -38.38 -26.74 32.68
CA GLY A 496 -38.70 -26.50 34.08
C GLY A 496 -40.21 -26.52 34.35
N GLY A 497 -40.98 -25.83 33.50
CA GLY A 497 -42.45 -25.81 33.56
C GLY A 497 -43.06 -27.19 33.39
N LEU A 498 -42.62 -27.95 32.37
CA LEU A 498 -43.06 -29.32 32.13
C LEU A 498 -42.73 -30.25 33.31
N ALA A 499 -41.58 -30.08 33.96
CA ALA A 499 -41.20 -30.85 35.14
C ALA A 499 -42.07 -30.54 36.36
N ILE A 500 -42.47 -29.27 36.54
CA ILE A 500 -43.42 -28.86 37.59
C ILE A 500 -44.80 -29.46 37.31
N VAL A 501 -45.31 -29.32 36.09
CA VAL A 501 -46.62 -29.88 35.68
C VAL A 501 -46.65 -31.39 35.87
N HIS A 502 -45.60 -32.11 35.45
CA HIS A 502 -45.48 -33.55 35.66
C HIS A 502 -45.48 -33.92 37.16
N ARG A 503 -44.79 -33.16 38.02
CA ARG A 503 -44.84 -33.36 39.48
C ARG A 503 -46.25 -33.11 40.05
N CYS A 504 -46.93 -32.05 39.62
CA CYS A 504 -48.30 -31.73 40.07
C CYS A 504 -49.28 -32.83 39.67
N LEU A 505 -49.22 -33.30 38.41
CA LEU A 505 -50.08 -34.37 37.91
C LEU A 505 -49.83 -35.71 38.61
N ARG A 506 -48.57 -36.03 38.96
CA ARG A 506 -48.23 -37.21 39.77
C ARG A 506 -48.77 -37.12 41.21
N ARG A 507 -48.98 -35.91 41.74
CA ARG A 507 -49.59 -35.68 43.07
C ARG A 507 -51.11 -35.89 43.04
N TRP A 508 -51.76 -35.72 41.89
CA TRP A 508 -53.21 -35.86 41.72
C TRP A 508 -53.67 -37.26 41.28
N GLY A 509 -52.77 -38.17 40.89
CA GLY A 509 -53.11 -39.57 40.61
C GLY A 509 -51.98 -40.36 39.96
N ARG A 510 -52.16 -41.69 39.81
CA ARG A 510 -51.25 -42.54 39.03
C ARG A 510 -51.43 -42.22 37.54
N MET A 511 -50.39 -41.71 36.91
CA MET A 511 -50.39 -41.47 35.46
C MET A 511 -50.52 -42.78 34.68
N PRO A 512 -51.24 -42.77 33.54
CA PRO A 512 -51.32 -43.93 32.66
C PRO A 512 -49.93 -44.27 32.08
N ALA A 513 -49.66 -45.57 31.91
CA ALA A 513 -48.39 -46.09 31.40
C ALA A 513 -47.82 -45.36 30.15
N PRO A 514 -48.61 -45.02 29.10
CA PRO A 514 -48.08 -44.29 27.95
C PRO A 514 -47.58 -42.88 28.27
N ALA A 515 -48.17 -42.18 29.26
CA ALA A 515 -47.70 -40.86 29.67
C ALA A 515 -46.34 -40.94 30.39
N VAL A 516 -46.15 -41.99 31.20
CA VAL A 516 -44.85 -42.28 31.85
C VAL A 516 -43.80 -42.66 30.81
N ALA A 517 -44.14 -43.50 29.84
CA ALA A 517 -43.24 -43.86 28.75
C ALA A 517 -42.85 -42.63 27.90
N GLY A 518 -43.81 -41.76 27.59
CA GLY A 518 -43.57 -40.50 26.90
C GLY A 518 -42.65 -39.54 27.68
N TRP A 519 -42.83 -39.45 29.01
CA TRP A 519 -41.95 -38.66 29.88
C TRP A 519 -40.51 -39.21 29.90
N LEU A 520 -40.35 -40.54 29.97
CA LEU A 520 -39.04 -41.19 29.92
C LEU A 520 -38.36 -41.00 28.56
N LEU A 521 -39.10 -41.11 27.46
CA LEU A 521 -38.60 -40.84 26.11
C LEU A 521 -38.16 -39.39 25.95
N LEU A 522 -38.98 -38.42 26.40
CA LEU A 522 -38.63 -37.00 26.39
C LEU A 522 -37.37 -36.74 27.22
N GLY A 523 -37.27 -37.31 28.42
CA GLY A 523 -36.08 -37.19 29.26
C GLY A 523 -34.83 -37.78 28.61
N PHE A 524 -34.95 -38.92 27.94
CA PHE A 524 -33.86 -39.55 27.19
C PHE A 524 -33.38 -38.66 26.02
N VAL A 525 -34.31 -38.16 25.19
CA VAL A 525 -33.98 -37.29 24.05
C VAL A 525 -33.32 -35.98 24.51
N VAL A 526 -33.87 -35.33 25.54
CA VAL A 526 -33.31 -34.10 26.11
C VAL A 526 -31.90 -34.36 26.66
N ARG A 527 -31.69 -35.48 27.34
CA ARG A 527 -30.37 -35.85 27.87
C ARG A 527 -29.35 -36.10 26.76
N VAL A 528 -29.69 -36.91 25.76
CA VAL A 528 -28.78 -37.20 24.63
C VAL A 528 -28.46 -35.94 23.84
N SER A 529 -29.43 -35.06 23.64
CA SER A 529 -29.23 -33.76 22.97
C SER A 529 -28.32 -32.84 23.78
N TYR A 530 -28.50 -32.80 25.10
CA TYR A 530 -27.64 -32.04 26.01
C TYR A 530 -26.20 -32.57 25.99
N GLU A 531 -26.03 -33.89 26.16
CA GLU A 531 -24.71 -34.55 26.17
C GLU A 531 -23.97 -34.33 24.83
N GLY A 532 -24.65 -34.49 23.70
CA GLY A 532 -24.06 -34.25 22.38
C GLY A 532 -23.66 -32.79 22.16
N SER A 533 -24.49 -31.83 22.59
CA SER A 533 -24.20 -30.41 22.47
C SER A 533 -23.03 -29.99 23.38
N VAL A 534 -23.04 -30.39 24.66
CA VAL A 534 -21.94 -30.10 25.60
C VAL A 534 -20.64 -30.73 25.11
N PHE A 535 -20.66 -31.97 24.62
CA PHE A 535 -19.49 -32.60 24.02
C PHE A 535 -18.94 -31.77 22.85
N ASN A 536 -19.82 -31.31 21.95
CA ASN A 536 -19.45 -30.45 20.83
C ASN A 536 -18.83 -29.11 21.30
N PHE A 537 -19.40 -28.48 22.33
CA PHE A 537 -18.89 -27.23 22.90
C PHE A 537 -17.56 -27.40 23.64
N LEU A 538 -17.38 -28.48 24.41
CA LEU A 538 -16.12 -28.77 25.11
C LEU A 538 -15.01 -29.20 24.14
N HIS A 539 -15.36 -29.88 23.05
CA HIS A 539 -14.37 -30.34 22.08
C HIS A 539 -13.94 -29.22 21.11
N ASN A 540 -14.87 -28.35 20.72
CA ASN A 540 -14.59 -27.25 19.80
C ASN A 540 -14.23 -25.94 20.50
N SER A 541 -14.48 -25.82 21.81
CA SER A 541 -14.24 -24.64 22.67
C SER A 541 -14.47 -23.30 21.93
N PRO A 542 -15.70 -23.04 21.43
CA PRO A 542 -15.92 -21.89 20.56
C PRO A 542 -15.64 -20.59 21.34
N ALA A 543 -14.85 -19.71 20.73
CA ALA A 543 -14.59 -18.39 21.28
C ALA A 543 -15.86 -17.52 21.19
N LYS A 544 -15.95 -16.50 22.05
CA LYS A 544 -17.00 -15.47 21.94
C LYS A 544 -16.94 -14.83 20.55
N PRO A 545 -18.09 -14.58 19.89
CA PRO A 545 -18.11 -13.99 18.57
C PRO A 545 -17.40 -12.63 18.59
N MET A 546 -16.56 -12.43 17.58
CA MET A 546 -15.78 -11.21 17.39
C MET A 546 -16.28 -10.49 16.12
N PRO A 547 -16.24 -9.15 16.10
CA PRO A 547 -16.60 -8.40 14.92
C PRO A 547 -15.61 -8.69 13.78
N HIS A 548 -16.13 -8.77 12.56
CA HIS A 548 -15.32 -8.97 11.35
C HIS A 548 -15.12 -7.67 10.59
N THR A 549 -16.06 -6.74 10.71
CA THR A 549 -16.04 -5.43 10.05
C THR A 549 -15.96 -4.28 11.04
N PHE A 550 -15.46 -3.13 10.57
CA PHE A 550 -15.42 -1.89 11.32
C PHE A 550 -16.81 -1.43 11.75
N GLU A 551 -17.81 -1.56 10.87
CA GLU A 551 -19.19 -1.19 11.18
C GLU A 551 -19.78 -2.02 12.33
N GLN A 552 -19.52 -3.34 12.34
CA GLN A 552 -19.93 -4.22 13.45
C GLN A 552 -19.26 -3.80 14.77
N MET A 553 -18.02 -3.34 14.73
CA MET A 553 -17.35 -2.82 15.93
C MET A 553 -18.03 -1.56 16.46
N VAL A 554 -18.33 -0.60 15.58
CA VAL A 554 -19.01 0.64 15.98
C VAL A 554 -20.40 0.34 16.54
N ALA A 555 -21.16 -0.55 15.90
CA ALA A 555 -22.48 -0.98 16.38
C ALA A 555 -22.40 -1.71 17.74
N ALA A 556 -21.32 -2.45 18.00
CA ALA A 556 -21.07 -3.11 19.27
C ALA A 556 -20.50 -2.17 20.37
N GLY A 557 -20.36 -0.87 20.09
CA GLY A 557 -19.94 0.14 21.07
C GLY A 557 -18.43 0.16 21.36
N PHE A 558 -17.59 -0.24 20.41
CA PHE A 558 -16.13 -0.18 20.59
C PHE A 558 -15.60 1.26 20.58
N VAL A 559 -14.62 1.52 21.45
CA VAL A 559 -13.79 2.73 21.43
C VAL A 559 -12.41 2.38 20.87
N PHE A 560 -11.77 3.34 20.20
CA PHE A 560 -10.47 3.12 19.56
C PHE A 560 -9.36 3.89 20.24
N ILE A 561 -8.16 3.30 20.32
CA ILE A 561 -6.95 3.96 20.79
C ILE A 561 -5.89 4.00 19.69
N THR A 562 -5.07 5.04 19.67
CA THR A 562 -3.97 5.15 18.72
C THR A 562 -2.91 6.15 19.17
N ASP A 563 -1.71 6.08 18.60
CA ASP A 563 -0.64 7.04 18.88
C ASP A 563 -0.87 8.39 18.19
N HIS A 564 -0.14 9.42 18.63
CA HIS A 564 -0.30 10.78 18.11
C HIS A 564 -0.01 10.93 16.60
N ALA A 565 0.92 10.15 16.04
CA ALA A 565 1.23 10.21 14.61
C ALA A 565 0.13 9.55 13.78
N THR A 566 -0.37 8.40 14.24
CA THR A 566 -1.46 7.66 13.59
C THR A 566 -2.82 8.33 13.75
N TYR A 567 -3.09 9.04 14.85
CA TYR A 567 -4.33 9.79 15.07
C TYR A 567 -4.68 10.76 13.93
N ARG A 568 -3.68 11.33 13.28
CA ARG A 568 -3.90 12.25 12.15
C ARG A 568 -4.57 11.59 10.96
N MET A 569 -4.43 10.27 10.83
CA MET A 569 -5.08 9.50 9.77
C MET A 569 -6.56 9.32 10.07
N THR A 570 -6.95 9.18 11.34
CA THR A 570 -8.35 9.02 11.75
C THR A 570 -9.14 10.31 11.51
N LEU A 571 -8.51 11.48 11.59
CA LEU A 571 -9.13 12.78 11.24
C LEU A 571 -9.61 12.85 9.77
N LYS A 572 -9.01 12.05 8.86
CA LYS A 572 -9.40 11.99 7.45
C LYS A 572 -10.54 11.01 7.19
N LEU A 573 -10.93 10.24 8.19
CA LEU A 573 -11.96 9.20 8.10
C LEU A 573 -13.16 9.58 8.97
N PRO A 574 -14.29 9.99 8.36
CA PRO A 574 -15.49 10.39 9.11
C PRO A 574 -15.96 9.34 10.13
N ALA A 575 -15.76 8.07 9.80
CA ALA A 575 -16.18 6.93 10.62
C ALA A 575 -15.48 6.83 11.99
N PHE A 576 -14.35 7.52 12.18
CA PHE A 576 -13.62 7.56 13.45
C PHE A 576 -13.93 8.78 14.32
N LYS A 577 -14.77 9.71 13.86
CA LYS A 577 -15.02 11.00 14.52
C LYS A 577 -15.62 10.78 15.91
N GLY A 578 -14.92 11.25 16.95
CA GLY A 578 -15.37 11.16 18.36
C GLY A 578 -15.20 9.79 19.01
N LEU A 579 -14.65 8.79 18.31
CA LEU A 579 -14.48 7.42 18.81
C LEU A 579 -13.03 7.08 19.17
N VAL A 580 -12.08 7.96 18.89
CA VAL A 580 -10.64 7.70 19.03
C VAL A 580 -10.02 8.49 20.17
N LYS A 581 -9.31 7.79 21.06
CA LYS A 581 -8.49 8.34 22.14
C LYS A 581 -7.02 8.22 21.79
N VAL A 582 -6.25 9.29 22.04
CA VAL A 582 -4.81 9.31 21.77
C VAL A 582 -4.04 8.78 22.98
N THR A 583 -3.12 7.85 22.74
CA THR A 583 -2.17 7.35 23.74
C THR A 583 -0.81 8.00 23.56
N PRO A 584 -0.15 8.45 24.64
CA PRO A 584 1.22 8.98 24.56
C PRO A 584 2.22 7.86 24.24
N GLY A 585 3.31 8.20 23.56
CA GLY A 585 4.40 7.27 23.23
C GLY A 585 4.60 7.06 21.73
N GLN A 586 5.39 6.03 21.40
CA GLN A 586 5.62 5.59 20.02
C GLN A 586 4.46 4.72 19.53
N PRO A 587 4.28 4.58 18.20
CA PRO A 587 3.25 3.70 17.63
C PRO A 587 3.31 2.24 18.11
N VAL A 588 4.49 1.76 18.52
CA VAL A 588 4.69 0.40 19.05
C VAL A 588 4.24 0.25 20.51
N ASP A 589 4.06 1.34 21.25
CA ASP A 589 3.68 1.33 22.67
C ASP A 589 2.16 1.22 22.87
N VAL A 590 1.37 1.44 21.79
CA VAL A 590 -0.10 1.37 21.82
C VAL A 590 -0.61 -0.01 22.27
N PHE A 591 0.17 -1.07 22.06
CA PHE A 591 -0.20 -2.42 22.45
C PHE A 591 -0.15 -2.63 23.97
N ASP A 592 0.81 -2.01 24.67
CA ASP A 592 0.86 -2.03 26.13
C ASP A 592 -0.29 -1.23 26.74
N ALA A 593 -0.69 -0.13 26.09
CA ALA A 593 -1.89 0.61 26.46
C ALA A 593 -3.16 -0.22 26.22
N LEU A 594 -3.28 -0.91 25.08
CA LEU A 594 -4.42 -1.77 24.75
C LEU A 594 -4.66 -2.85 25.80
N LEU A 595 -3.60 -3.44 26.35
CA LEU A 595 -3.69 -4.45 27.40
C LEU A 595 -4.28 -3.92 28.71
N LYS A 596 -4.15 -2.61 28.98
CA LYS A 596 -4.66 -1.93 30.19
C LYS A 596 -6.07 -1.37 30.04
N GLU A 597 -6.51 -1.10 28.81
CA GLU A 597 -7.84 -0.58 28.49
C GLU A 597 -8.96 -1.64 28.66
N PRO A 598 -10.26 -1.31 28.67
CA PRO A 598 -11.35 -2.29 28.78
C PRO A 598 -11.46 -3.23 27.57
N PRO A 599 -12.26 -4.32 27.64
CA PRO A 599 -12.35 -5.31 26.56
C PRO A 599 -13.02 -4.82 25.26
N LEU A 600 -13.84 -3.76 25.32
CA LEU A 600 -14.46 -3.12 24.15
C LEU A 600 -13.58 -1.98 23.58
N THR A 601 -12.28 -2.23 23.52
CA THR A 601 -11.30 -1.27 22.99
C THR A 601 -10.49 -1.92 21.87
N GLY A 602 -10.31 -1.21 20.75
CA GLY A 602 -9.44 -1.61 19.64
C GLY A 602 -8.31 -0.62 19.42
N ALA A 603 -7.09 -1.10 19.14
CA ALA A 603 -5.98 -0.25 18.75
C ALA A 603 -5.94 -0.08 17.22
N PHE A 604 -6.07 1.15 16.73
CA PHE A 604 -5.88 1.46 15.31
C PHE A 604 -4.39 1.70 15.04
N THR A 605 -3.75 0.80 14.29
CA THR A 605 -2.28 0.76 14.13
C THR A 605 -1.85 -0.03 12.89
N SER A 606 -0.56 -0.01 12.57
CA SER A 606 0.02 -0.78 11.46
C SER A 606 0.44 -2.19 11.88
N THR A 607 0.31 -3.15 10.97
CA THR A 607 0.79 -4.53 11.20
C THR A 607 2.30 -4.58 11.42
N ALA A 608 3.08 -3.65 10.86
CA ALA A 608 4.52 -3.58 11.06
C ALA A 608 4.88 -3.21 12.51
N PHE A 609 4.10 -2.33 13.14
CA PHE A 609 4.28 -1.97 14.55
C PHE A 609 3.90 -3.14 15.46
N LEU A 610 2.79 -3.82 15.17
CA LEU A 610 2.39 -5.03 15.91
C LEU A 610 3.45 -6.14 15.81
N ALA A 611 3.92 -6.44 14.61
CA ALA A 611 4.97 -7.44 14.40
C ALA A 611 6.23 -7.12 15.23
N THR A 612 6.60 -5.83 15.28
CA THR A 612 7.76 -5.38 16.06
C THR A 612 7.53 -5.55 17.55
N HIS A 613 6.38 -5.14 18.06
CA HIS A 613 6.03 -5.32 19.47
C HIS A 613 6.10 -6.81 19.87
N LEU A 614 5.54 -7.70 19.04
CA LEU A 614 5.54 -9.14 19.29
C LEU A 614 6.91 -9.82 19.18
N THR A 615 7.88 -9.21 18.49
CA THR A 615 9.27 -9.71 18.52
C THR A 615 9.92 -9.51 19.88
N HIS A 616 9.53 -8.46 20.60
CA HIS A 616 10.02 -8.14 21.94
C HIS A 616 9.17 -8.79 23.05
N HIS A 617 7.86 -8.92 22.84
CA HIS A 617 6.88 -9.48 23.77
C HIS A 617 6.19 -10.72 23.21
N LYS A 618 6.95 -11.80 23.03
CA LYS A 618 6.44 -13.04 22.41
C LYS A 618 5.31 -13.66 23.22
N GLU A 619 5.35 -13.52 24.53
CA GLU A 619 4.33 -13.94 25.48
C GLU A 619 2.98 -13.24 25.24
N HIS A 620 2.95 -12.03 24.69
CA HIS A 620 1.69 -11.32 24.43
C HIS A 620 0.97 -11.78 23.15
N ARG A 621 1.57 -12.66 22.34
CA ARG A 621 1.00 -13.08 21.05
C ARG A 621 -0.43 -13.61 21.17
N HIS A 622 -0.71 -14.45 22.15
CA HIS A 622 -2.02 -15.09 22.35
C HIS A 622 -3.07 -14.13 22.94
N ARG A 623 -2.69 -12.89 23.27
CA ARG A 623 -3.58 -11.88 23.85
C ARG A 623 -4.18 -10.94 22.81
N PHE A 624 -3.65 -10.94 21.58
CA PHE A 624 -4.09 -10.06 20.50
C PHE A 624 -4.75 -10.84 19.35
N ILE A 625 -5.70 -10.19 18.68
CA ILE A 625 -6.33 -10.66 17.44
C ILE A 625 -6.53 -9.45 16.52
N ILE A 626 -6.38 -9.64 15.21
CA ILE A 626 -6.49 -8.55 14.22
C ILE A 626 -7.88 -8.57 13.62
N LEU A 627 -8.53 -7.43 13.47
CA LEU A 627 -9.77 -7.33 12.70
C LEU A 627 -9.52 -7.82 11.25
N ALA A 628 -10.39 -8.70 10.76
CA ALA A 628 -10.30 -9.23 9.39
C ALA A 628 -10.30 -8.12 8.33
N GLU A 629 -11.15 -7.11 8.53
CA GLU A 629 -11.19 -5.94 7.66
C GLU A 629 -9.94 -5.06 7.83
N LYS A 630 -9.18 -4.91 6.75
CA LYS A 630 -8.12 -3.90 6.63
C LYS A 630 -8.75 -2.53 6.40
N ILE A 631 -8.35 -1.54 7.19
CA ILE A 631 -8.96 -0.20 7.17
C ILE A 631 -8.40 0.66 6.04
N LEU A 632 -7.06 0.74 5.91
CA LEU A 632 -6.41 1.54 4.85
C LEU A 632 -4.96 1.11 4.63
N ASP A 633 -4.39 1.51 3.48
CA ASP A 633 -2.96 1.41 3.22
C ASP A 633 -2.32 2.80 3.24
N ASN A 634 -1.31 2.97 4.10
CA ASN A 634 -0.47 4.15 4.07
C ASN A 634 0.67 3.96 3.07
N MET A 635 0.89 4.94 2.20
CA MET A 635 1.99 4.94 1.24
C MET A 635 3.19 5.67 1.85
N LEU A 636 4.37 5.05 1.88
CA LEU A 636 5.57 5.68 2.44
C LEU A 636 6.44 6.30 1.32
N CYS A 637 6.88 7.54 1.55
CA CYS A 637 7.69 8.35 0.64
C CYS A 637 8.92 8.90 1.37
N MET A 638 10.00 9.15 0.62
CA MET A 638 11.09 10.02 1.09
C MET A 638 10.80 11.45 0.65
N TYR A 639 11.15 12.42 1.48
CA TYR A 639 10.97 13.83 1.16
C TYR A 639 12.32 14.54 1.05
N PHE A 640 12.33 15.55 0.20
CA PHE A 640 13.45 16.43 -0.09
C PHE A 640 12.97 17.88 -0.04
N PRO A 641 13.90 18.85 0.04
CA PRO A 641 13.55 20.24 -0.22
C PRO A 641 12.86 20.38 -1.57
N ARG A 642 12.01 21.40 -1.68
CA ARG A 642 11.30 21.68 -2.92
C ARG A 642 12.30 21.74 -4.08
N ASN A 643 11.95 21.07 -5.16
CA ASN A 643 12.70 21.00 -6.40
C ASN A 643 14.01 20.19 -6.36
N SER A 644 14.26 19.38 -5.33
CA SER A 644 15.49 18.57 -5.26
C SER A 644 15.77 17.68 -6.48
N TYR A 645 17.00 17.76 -7.00
CA TYR A 645 17.53 16.93 -8.09
C TYR A 645 17.78 15.46 -7.71
N PHE A 646 17.80 15.12 -6.42
CA PHE A 646 18.03 13.74 -5.96
C PHE A 646 16.82 12.82 -6.22
N SER A 647 15.61 13.39 -6.25
CA SER A 647 14.35 12.67 -6.34
C SER A 647 14.30 11.67 -7.51
N GLY A 648 14.71 12.08 -8.71
CA GLY A 648 14.69 11.23 -9.91
C GLY A 648 15.61 10.02 -9.81
N LYS A 649 16.87 10.22 -9.40
CA LYS A 649 17.84 9.13 -9.25
C LYS A 649 17.43 8.15 -8.14
N ILE A 650 16.94 8.67 -7.01
CA ILE A 650 16.47 7.84 -5.90
C ILE A 650 15.21 7.07 -6.28
N ASN A 651 14.25 7.69 -7.00
CA ASN A 651 13.07 6.98 -7.52
C ASN A 651 13.45 5.77 -8.38
N HIS A 652 14.43 5.92 -9.26
CA HIS A 652 14.92 4.81 -10.09
C HIS A 652 15.54 3.69 -9.23
N LEU A 653 16.32 4.03 -8.20
CA LEU A 653 16.86 3.04 -7.27
C LEU A 653 15.75 2.31 -6.48
N LEU A 654 14.78 3.06 -5.95
CA LEU A 654 13.63 2.50 -5.22
C LEU A 654 12.77 1.61 -6.11
N PHE A 655 12.53 2.03 -7.36
CA PHE A 655 11.80 1.24 -8.35
C PHE A 655 12.49 -0.10 -8.60
N ASN A 656 13.81 -0.10 -8.83
CA ASN A 656 14.58 -1.33 -9.02
C ASN A 656 14.52 -2.22 -7.77
N MET A 657 14.73 -1.65 -6.57
CA MET A 657 14.68 -2.43 -5.33
C MET A 657 13.33 -3.11 -5.10
N ARG A 658 12.23 -2.44 -5.46
CA ARG A 658 10.88 -3.03 -5.41
C ARG A 658 10.68 -4.11 -6.46
N SER A 659 11.12 -3.87 -7.70
CA SER A 659 10.97 -4.81 -8.80
C SER A 659 11.67 -6.15 -8.57
N PHE A 660 12.76 -6.15 -7.79
CA PHE A 660 13.52 -7.36 -7.40
C PHE A 660 13.20 -7.89 -6.00
N GLY A 661 12.18 -7.37 -5.31
CA GLY A 661 11.73 -7.91 -4.02
C GLY A 661 12.63 -7.60 -2.81
N LEU A 662 13.58 -6.66 -2.91
CA LEU A 662 14.49 -6.32 -1.80
C LEU A 662 13.72 -5.79 -0.57
N PHE A 663 12.67 -5.01 -0.78
CA PHE A 663 11.80 -4.58 0.34
C PHE A 663 11.14 -5.75 1.04
N GLN A 664 10.68 -6.77 0.29
CA GLN A 664 10.08 -7.96 0.87
C GLN A 664 11.10 -8.76 1.67
N HIS A 665 12.31 -8.97 1.13
CA HIS A 665 13.40 -9.63 1.84
C HIS A 665 13.76 -8.91 3.15
N HIS A 666 13.94 -7.58 3.12
CA HIS A 666 14.25 -6.82 4.34
C HIS A 666 13.09 -6.84 5.35
N SER A 667 11.85 -6.88 4.87
CA SER A 667 10.68 -7.01 5.75
C SER A 667 10.65 -8.33 6.52
N GLN A 668 11.31 -9.41 6.07
CA GLN A 668 11.36 -10.70 6.79
C GLN A 668 12.03 -10.61 8.17
N ARG A 669 12.77 -9.53 8.45
CA ARG A 669 13.28 -9.22 9.80
C ARG A 669 12.15 -9.01 10.81
N LEU A 670 10.99 -8.55 10.33
CA LEU A 670 9.76 -8.60 11.07
C LEU A 670 9.29 -10.04 10.99
N ALA A 671 9.28 -10.73 12.12
CA ALA A 671 8.89 -12.14 12.20
C ALA A 671 7.39 -12.29 11.90
N TRP A 672 6.98 -12.10 10.64
CA TRP A 672 5.59 -12.06 10.21
C TRP A 672 4.84 -13.35 10.54
N ALA A 673 5.54 -14.49 10.60
CA ALA A 673 5.00 -15.77 11.04
C ALA A 673 4.49 -15.74 12.50
N ASN A 674 4.93 -14.77 13.30
CA ASN A 674 4.51 -14.58 14.69
C ASN A 674 3.27 -13.69 14.82
N MET A 675 2.71 -13.20 13.71
CA MET A 675 1.51 -12.39 13.76
C MET A 675 0.32 -13.17 14.34
N PRO A 676 -0.56 -12.50 15.09
CA PRO A 676 -1.79 -13.10 15.58
C PRO A 676 -2.76 -13.30 14.41
N LEU A 677 -3.73 -14.19 14.64
CA LEU A 677 -4.78 -14.49 13.67
C LEU A 677 -5.69 -13.28 13.46
N THR A 678 -6.39 -13.28 12.33
CA THR A 678 -7.47 -12.34 12.03
C THR A 678 -8.79 -12.85 12.60
N THR A 679 -9.80 -11.99 12.77
CA THR A 679 -11.10 -12.38 13.37
C THR A 679 -11.90 -13.37 12.51
N ASP A 680 -11.67 -13.39 11.20
CA ASP A 680 -12.20 -14.38 10.24
C ASP A 680 -11.35 -15.66 10.15
N GLY A 681 -10.11 -15.61 10.64
CA GLY A 681 -9.29 -16.79 10.81
C GLY A 681 -10.02 -17.76 11.72
N LYS A 682 -10.18 -19.02 11.28
CA LYS A 682 -10.47 -20.12 12.21
C LYS A 682 -9.52 -19.92 13.38
N GLY A 683 -10.03 -19.87 14.61
CA GLY A 683 -9.22 -19.65 15.81
C GLY A 683 -8.11 -20.69 15.94
N PRO A 684 -7.50 -20.90 17.10
CA PRO A 684 -6.69 -22.09 17.30
C PRO A 684 -7.55 -23.38 17.29
N SER A 685 -8.30 -23.65 16.21
CA SER A 685 -8.63 -24.99 15.77
C SER A 685 -7.31 -25.65 15.41
N ARG A 686 -6.68 -26.28 16.41
CA ARG A 686 -5.79 -27.45 16.29
C ARG A 686 -5.26 -27.68 14.86
N LYS A 687 -4.32 -26.84 14.40
CA LYS A 687 -3.45 -27.17 13.26
C LYS A 687 -2.09 -27.62 13.77
N VAL A 688 -2.05 -28.66 14.62
CA VAL A 688 -0.85 -29.49 14.85
C VAL A 688 -1.32 -30.88 15.29
N HIS A 689 -1.50 -31.80 14.33
CA HIS A 689 -1.50 -33.25 14.62
C HIS A 689 -0.05 -33.72 14.77
N GLN A 690 0.65 -33.19 15.77
CA GLN A 690 1.88 -33.77 16.30
C GLN A 690 1.81 -33.68 17.83
N SER A 691 1.68 -34.86 18.42
CA SER A 691 1.71 -35.17 19.83
C SER A 691 2.76 -34.36 20.60
N SER A 692 2.31 -33.35 21.35
CA SER A 692 3.10 -32.75 22.43
C SER A 692 2.32 -32.83 23.75
N ALA A 693 3.00 -33.20 24.83
CA ALA A 693 2.41 -33.48 26.14
C ALA A 693 1.76 -32.26 26.83
N VAL A 694 1.91 -31.06 26.25
CA VAL A 694 1.37 -29.80 26.78
C VAL A 694 -0.11 -29.64 26.42
N ASP A 695 -0.54 -30.10 25.24
CA ASP A 695 -1.92 -29.95 24.77
C ASP A 695 -2.89 -30.93 25.45
N VAL A 696 -2.41 -32.11 25.83
CA VAL A 696 -3.20 -33.07 26.63
C VAL A 696 -3.49 -32.49 28.01
N ARG A 697 -2.53 -31.78 28.62
CA ARG A 697 -2.71 -31.13 29.92
C ARG A 697 -3.69 -29.95 29.87
N ALA A 698 -3.70 -29.18 28.79
CA ALA A 698 -4.64 -28.07 28.62
C ALA A 698 -6.08 -28.57 28.40
N GLY A 699 -6.28 -29.56 27.52
CA GLY A 699 -7.59 -30.20 27.34
C GLY A 699 -8.08 -30.92 28.59
N PHE A 700 -7.18 -31.56 29.33
CA PHE A 700 -7.47 -32.15 30.64
C PHE A 700 -7.82 -31.08 31.69
N ALA A 701 -7.14 -29.93 31.70
CA ALA A 701 -7.43 -28.84 32.63
C ALA A 701 -8.79 -28.17 32.35
N GLU A 702 -9.17 -27.98 31.09
CA GLU A 702 -10.50 -27.44 30.72
C GLU A 702 -11.62 -28.43 31.08
N SER A 703 -11.44 -29.72 30.77
CA SER A 703 -12.41 -30.76 31.13
C SER A 703 -12.51 -30.98 32.64
N MET A 704 -11.38 -30.92 33.38
CA MET A 704 -11.39 -30.89 34.84
C MET A 704 -12.10 -29.64 35.37
N GLY A 705 -11.94 -28.49 34.73
CA GLY A 705 -12.66 -27.26 35.08
C GLY A 705 -14.18 -27.41 34.93
N PHE A 706 -14.66 -28.12 33.91
CA PHE A 706 -16.07 -28.41 33.73
C PHE A 706 -16.60 -29.37 34.81
N ILE A 707 -15.84 -30.41 35.15
CA ILE A 707 -16.17 -31.33 36.25
C ILE A 707 -16.24 -30.58 37.59
N VAL A 708 -15.27 -29.69 37.86
CA VAL A 708 -15.27 -28.85 39.07
C VAL A 708 -16.50 -27.94 39.12
N ALA A 709 -16.88 -27.32 38.00
CA ALA A 709 -18.11 -26.52 37.93
C ALA A 709 -19.36 -27.37 38.25
N ALA A 710 -19.45 -28.57 37.69
CA ALA A 710 -20.55 -29.50 37.98
C ALA A 710 -20.56 -29.95 39.46
N LEU A 711 -19.40 -30.26 40.04
CA LEU A 711 -19.26 -30.59 41.45
C LEU A 711 -19.65 -29.40 42.36
N ASN A 712 -19.29 -28.18 41.99
CA ASN A 712 -19.71 -26.98 42.71
C ASN A 712 -21.24 -26.81 42.68
N CYS A 713 -21.89 -27.06 41.53
CA CYS A 713 -23.34 -27.07 41.44
C CYS A 713 -23.97 -28.15 42.34
N LEU A 714 -23.37 -29.36 42.37
CA LEU A 714 -23.82 -30.44 43.23
C LEU A 714 -23.68 -30.10 44.73
N CYS A 715 -22.51 -29.59 45.14
CA CYS A 715 -22.27 -29.13 46.51
C CYS A 715 -23.25 -28.02 46.91
N GLY A 716 -23.52 -27.07 46.01
CA GLY A 716 -24.54 -26.03 46.21
C GLY A 716 -25.94 -26.62 46.41
N ALA A 717 -26.34 -27.58 45.58
CA ALA A 717 -27.64 -28.26 45.71
C ALA A 717 -27.73 -29.08 47.01
N LEU A 718 -26.66 -29.76 47.42
CA LEU A 718 -26.60 -30.48 48.69
C LEU A 718 -26.67 -29.53 49.88
N ALA A 719 -25.99 -28.38 49.85
CA ALA A 719 -26.07 -27.37 50.89
C ALA A 719 -27.50 -26.84 51.05
N VAL A 720 -28.20 -26.55 49.93
CA VAL A 720 -29.62 -26.18 49.94
C VAL A 720 -30.46 -27.32 50.52
N GLY A 721 -30.22 -28.57 50.12
CA GLY A 721 -30.92 -29.74 50.64
C GLY A 721 -30.73 -29.92 52.15
N ILE A 722 -29.51 -29.75 52.66
CA ILE A 722 -29.20 -29.78 54.09
C ILE A 722 -29.91 -28.64 54.83
N CYS A 723 -29.94 -27.43 54.25
CA CYS A 723 -30.67 -26.31 54.83
C CYS A 723 -32.17 -26.60 54.92
N VAL A 724 -32.78 -27.14 53.85
CA VAL A 724 -34.20 -27.53 53.84
C VAL A 724 -34.46 -28.62 54.87
N PHE A 725 -33.61 -29.64 54.95
CA PHE A 725 -33.73 -30.70 55.95
C PHE A 725 -33.58 -30.19 57.38
N ALA A 726 -32.63 -29.28 57.63
CA ALA A 726 -32.46 -28.64 58.92
C ALA A 726 -33.68 -27.78 59.31
N LEU A 727 -34.25 -27.03 58.35
CA LEU A 727 -35.49 -26.29 58.54
C LEU A 727 -36.67 -27.22 58.84
N GLU A 728 -36.78 -28.35 58.13
CA GLU A 728 -37.81 -29.36 58.39
C GLU A 728 -37.65 -29.98 59.78
N LEU A 729 -36.42 -30.31 60.19
CA LEU A 729 -36.12 -30.86 61.52
C LEU A 729 -36.43 -29.86 62.64
N LEU A 730 -36.12 -28.57 62.42
CA LEU A 730 -36.46 -27.48 63.35
C LEU A 730 -37.98 -27.28 63.44
N SER A 731 -38.70 -27.41 62.33
CA SER A 731 -40.18 -27.31 62.30
C SER A 731 -40.88 -28.41 63.12
N ARG A 732 -40.25 -29.59 63.25
CA ARG A 732 -40.78 -30.73 64.02
C ARG A 732 -40.50 -30.65 65.53
N ARG A 733 -39.74 -29.67 66.02
CA ARG A 733 -39.52 -29.47 67.47
C ARG A 733 -40.74 -28.78 68.11
N PRO A 734 -41.20 -29.24 69.29
CA PRO A 734 -42.52 -28.88 69.85
C PRO A 734 -42.72 -27.39 70.18
N HIS A 735 -41.67 -26.57 70.20
CA HIS A 735 -41.75 -25.16 70.56
C HIS A 735 -42.02 -24.20 69.37
N TRP A 736 -42.09 -24.70 68.13
CA TRP A 736 -42.24 -23.88 66.91
C TRP A 736 -43.46 -24.24 66.05
N ARG A 737 -44.56 -24.72 66.67
CA ARG A 737 -45.80 -25.11 65.97
C ARG A 737 -46.44 -24.03 65.09
N ARG A 738 -46.14 -22.74 65.29
CA ARG A 738 -46.64 -21.65 64.43
C ARG A 738 -45.94 -21.58 63.06
N LEU A 739 -44.72 -22.10 62.93
CA LEU A 739 -43.93 -22.03 61.68
C LEU A 739 -44.21 -23.23 60.76
N ALA A 740 -44.51 -24.40 61.32
CA ALA A 740 -45.00 -25.58 60.58
C ALA A 740 -46.31 -25.29 59.82
N LEU A 741 -47.22 -24.51 60.41
CA LEU A 741 -48.49 -24.08 59.81
C LEU A 741 -48.31 -23.13 58.60
N ILE A 742 -47.17 -22.45 58.48
CA ILE A 742 -46.86 -21.56 57.35
C ILE A 742 -46.22 -22.35 56.20
N MET A 743 -45.44 -23.39 56.49
CA MET A 743 -44.82 -24.26 55.48
C MET A 743 -45.77 -25.28 54.84
N GLU A 744 -46.85 -25.69 55.51
CA GLU A 744 -47.89 -26.55 54.91
C GLU A 744 -48.78 -25.84 53.87
N ARG A 745 -48.67 -24.51 53.74
CA ARG A 745 -49.49 -23.69 52.81
C ARG A 745 -48.78 -23.23 51.55
N PHE A 746 -47.53 -23.64 51.32
CA PHE A 746 -46.79 -23.50 50.05
C PHE A 746 -46.30 -24.86 49.59
#